data_AF-B6E142-F1
#
_entry.id   AF-B6E142-F1
#
_cell.length_a   1.000
_cell.length_b   1.000
_cell.length_c   1.000
_cell.angle_alpha   90.00
_cell.angle_beta   90.00
_cell.angle_gamma   90.00
#
_symmetry.space_group_name_H-M   'P 1'
#
loop_
_entity.id
_entity.type
_entity.pdbx_description
1 polymer ?
#
loop_
_entity_poly.entity_id
_entity_poly.type
_entity_poly.pdbx_seq_one_letter_code
_entity_poly.pdbx_strand_id
1 'polypeptide(L)'
;MNLNNLGGYEDSNRTLNNSLNYPTQKALSPSLKNMNYQDFLSITEREQPEALASGNTAINTVVSVTGATLSALGVPGASFITNFYLKITGLLWPHNKNIWDEFMTEVETLIEQKIEQYARNKALAELEGLGNNLTIYQQALEDWLNNPDDPATITRVIDRFRILDALFESYMPSFRVAGYEIPLLTVYAQAANLHLALLRDSTLYGDKWGFTQNNIEENYNRQKKHISEYSNHCVKWYNSGLSRLNGSTYEQWINYNRFRREMILMVLDIAAVFPIYDPRMYSMETSTQLTREVYTDPISLSISNPDIGPSFSQMENTAIRTPHLVDYLDELYIYTSKYKAFSHEIQPDLFYWSAHKVSFKKSEQSNLYTTGIYGKTSGYISSGAYSFRGNDIYRTLAAPSVVVYPYTQNYGVEQVEFYGVKGHVHYRGDNKYDLTYDSIDQLPPDGEPIHEKYTHRLCHATAISKSTPDYDNATIPIFSWTHRSAEYYNRIYPNKITKIPAVKMYKLDDLSTVVKGPGFTGGDLVKRGSNGYIGDIKATVNSPLSQKYRVRVRYATSVFGLFNVFINDEIALQKNFQSTVETIGEGKDLTYGSFGYIEYSTTIQFPNEHPKITFHLNHLSNNSPFYVDSIEFIPVDVNYDEKEKLEKAQKAVNTLFTEGRNALQKYVTDYKVDQVSILVDCISGDLYPNEKRELQNLVKYAKRLSYSRNLLLDPTFDSINSSEENGWYGSNGIVIGNGDFVFKGNYLIFSGTNDTQYPTYLYQKIDESKLKEYTRYKLKGFIESSQDLEAYVIRYDAKHRTLDVSDNLLPDILPENTCGEPNRCAAQQYLDENPSSECSSMQDGILSDSHSFSLNIDTGSINHNENLGIWVLFKISTLEGYAKFGNLEVIEDGPVIGEALARVKRQETKWRNKLAQMTTETQAIYTRAKQALDNLFANAQDSHLKIDVTFAEIAAARKIVQSIREAYMSWLSVVPGVNHPIFTELSGRVQRAFQLYDVRNVVRNGRFLNGLSDWIVTSDVNVQEENGNNVLVLNNWDAQVLQNVKLYQDRGYILRVTARKIGIGEGYITITDEEGHTDQLRFTACEEIDASNAFISGYITKELEFFPDTEKVHIEIGETEGIFLVESIELFLMEELC
;
A
#
# COMPACT_ATOMS: atom_id res chain seq x y z
N MET A 1 -29.07 -62.49 33.60
CA MET A 1 -29.18 -63.87 34.14
C MET A 1 -30.62 -64.32 33.97
N ASN A 2 -30.80 -65.45 33.29
CA ASN A 2 -32.01 -66.26 33.04
C ASN A 2 -33.20 -65.70 32.23
N LEU A 3 -33.15 -66.10 30.96
CA LEU A 3 -34.25 -66.45 30.04
C LEU A 3 -35.21 -67.52 30.60
N ASN A 4 -36.49 -67.42 30.20
CA ASN A 4 -37.29 -68.43 29.48
C ASN A 4 -38.77 -68.44 29.92
N ASN A 5 -39.67 -68.09 28.99
CA ASN A 5 -40.75 -69.01 28.62
C ASN A 5 -41.24 -68.73 27.19
N LEU A 6 -41.19 -69.78 26.38
CA LEU A 6 -41.64 -69.92 25.01
C LEU A 6 -43.16 -70.19 24.95
N GLY A 7 -43.79 -69.83 23.82
CA GLY A 7 -44.88 -70.66 23.26
C GLY A 7 -46.05 -69.94 22.60
N GLY A 8 -45.89 -69.59 21.31
CA GLY A 8 -46.73 -70.09 20.20
C GLY A 8 -48.22 -69.72 20.04
N TYR A 9 -48.51 -69.09 18.89
CA TYR A 9 -49.64 -69.31 17.96
C TYR A 9 -51.07 -68.88 18.36
N GLU A 10 -51.64 -67.88 17.66
CA GLU A 10 -52.62 -68.04 16.55
C GLU A 10 -53.32 -66.71 16.20
N ASP A 11 -53.39 -66.44 14.90
CA ASP A 11 -54.30 -65.48 14.27
C ASP A 11 -55.75 -65.73 14.68
N SER A 12 -56.44 -64.71 15.16
CA SER A 12 -57.90 -64.67 15.05
C SER A 12 -58.42 -63.24 14.93
N ASN A 13 -58.87 -62.93 13.72
CA ASN A 13 -59.86 -61.90 13.42
C ASN A 13 -60.99 -61.93 14.46
N ARG A 14 -61.11 -60.87 15.26
CA ARG A 14 -62.34 -60.52 15.97
C ARG A 14 -62.71 -59.08 15.68
N THR A 15 -63.59 -58.96 14.69
CA THR A 15 -64.57 -57.89 14.55
C THR A 15 -65.20 -57.54 15.90
N LEU A 16 -65.00 -56.31 16.36
CA LEU A 16 -65.78 -55.72 17.43
C LEU A 16 -66.67 -54.63 16.83
N ASN A 17 -67.90 -55.04 16.54
CA ASN A 17 -69.04 -54.15 16.37
C ASN A 17 -69.20 -53.28 17.62
N ASN A 18 -69.03 -51.97 17.48
CA ASN A 18 -69.68 -51.02 18.38
C ASN A 18 -70.70 -50.22 17.58
N SER A 19 -71.96 -50.55 17.83
CA SER A 19 -73.16 -49.84 17.37
C SER A 19 -73.22 -48.46 18.02
N LEU A 20 -72.95 -47.40 17.25
CA LEU A 20 -73.38 -46.03 17.57
C LEU A 20 -74.73 -45.80 16.90
N ASN A 21 -75.75 -45.55 17.73
CA ASN A 21 -77.13 -45.32 17.31
C ASN A 21 -77.25 -43.99 16.53
N TYR A 22 -77.91 -44.05 15.38
CA TYR A 22 -78.29 -42.90 14.56
C TYR A 22 -79.16 -41.90 15.34
N PRO A 23 -78.92 -40.58 15.26
CA PRO A 23 -79.94 -39.58 15.57
C PRO A 23 -81.07 -39.71 14.54
N THR A 24 -82.31 -39.82 15.01
CA THR A 24 -83.50 -39.99 14.17
C THR A 24 -83.59 -38.93 13.06
N GLN A 25 -83.92 -39.42 11.86
CA GLN A 25 -83.98 -38.84 10.52
C GLN A 25 -84.88 -37.60 10.31
N LYS A 26 -85.09 -36.73 11.32
CA LYS A 26 -86.10 -35.64 11.28
C LYS A 26 -85.56 -34.21 11.28
N ALA A 27 -84.25 -33.99 11.10
CA ALA A 27 -83.68 -32.65 10.99
C ALA A 27 -82.49 -32.56 9.99
N LEU A 28 -82.66 -33.08 8.77
CA LEU A 28 -81.65 -32.98 7.72
C LEU A 28 -82.22 -32.26 6.49
N SER A 29 -81.51 -31.23 6.01
CA SER A 29 -81.83 -30.46 4.80
C SER A 29 -81.55 -31.26 3.51
N PRO A 30 -82.14 -30.87 2.36
CA PRO A 30 -82.11 -31.66 1.11
C PRO A 30 -80.70 -31.98 0.57
N SER A 31 -79.68 -31.20 0.93
CA SER A 31 -78.28 -31.37 0.51
C SER A 31 -77.56 -32.57 1.14
N LEU A 32 -78.08 -33.13 2.24
CA LEU A 32 -77.49 -34.28 2.95
C LEU A 32 -78.06 -35.64 2.49
N LYS A 33 -78.93 -35.66 1.47
CA LYS A 33 -79.43 -36.92 0.87
C LYS A 33 -78.43 -37.58 -0.08
N ASN A 34 -77.37 -36.89 -0.50
CA ASN A 34 -76.46 -37.33 -1.56
C ASN A 34 -75.00 -37.59 -1.11
N MET A 35 -74.69 -37.51 0.19
CA MET A 35 -73.34 -37.81 0.70
C MET A 35 -73.37 -39.15 1.44
N ASN A 36 -72.60 -40.15 0.97
CA ASN A 36 -72.52 -41.46 1.60
C ASN A 36 -71.64 -41.38 2.88
N TYR A 37 -71.95 -42.18 3.90
CA TYR A 37 -71.15 -42.41 5.11
C TYR A 37 -69.65 -42.67 4.82
N GLN A 38 -69.32 -43.29 3.68
CA GLN A 38 -67.94 -43.50 3.20
C GLN A 38 -67.25 -42.21 2.71
N ASP A 39 -67.98 -41.26 2.15
CA ASP A 39 -67.43 -39.94 1.74
C ASP A 39 -67.15 -39.06 2.96
N PHE A 40 -67.92 -39.23 4.04
CA PHE A 40 -67.70 -38.55 5.32
C PHE A 40 -66.53 -39.18 6.10
N LEU A 41 -66.43 -40.52 6.14
CA LEU A 41 -65.31 -41.22 6.78
C LEU A 41 -63.98 -41.01 6.04
N SER A 42 -63.98 -40.94 4.71
CA SER A 42 -62.78 -40.61 3.92
C SER A 42 -62.31 -39.16 4.04
N ILE A 43 -63.10 -38.27 4.66
CA ILE A 43 -62.66 -36.92 5.07
C ILE A 43 -61.90 -37.00 6.40
N THR A 44 -62.25 -37.94 7.29
CA THR A 44 -61.59 -38.16 8.58
C THR A 44 -60.42 -39.17 8.55
N GLU A 45 -60.38 -40.08 7.56
CA GLU A 45 -59.30 -41.07 7.35
C GLU A 45 -58.37 -40.72 6.17
N ARG A 46 -58.31 -39.46 5.76
CA ARG A 46 -57.70 -39.09 4.48
C ARG A 46 -56.17 -39.31 4.49
N GLU A 47 -55.74 -40.26 3.65
CA GLU A 47 -54.34 -40.53 3.33
C GLU A 47 -53.61 -39.25 2.90
N GLN A 48 -52.34 -39.19 3.33
CA GLN A 48 -51.41 -38.10 3.06
C GLN A 48 -51.33 -37.77 1.56
N PRO A 49 -50.97 -36.53 1.18
CA PRO A 49 -50.47 -36.33 -0.17
C PRO A 49 -49.25 -37.24 -0.40
N GLU A 50 -49.37 -38.18 -1.34
CA GLU A 50 -48.29 -39.07 -1.83
C GLU A 50 -47.03 -38.30 -2.31
N ALA A 51 -47.07 -36.96 -2.34
CA ALA A 51 -45.98 -36.07 -2.72
C ALA A 51 -45.00 -35.69 -1.58
N LEU A 52 -45.18 -36.18 -0.35
CA LEU A 52 -44.20 -35.99 0.75
C LEU A 52 -43.10 -37.07 0.79
N ALA A 53 -43.21 -38.12 -0.03
CA ALA A 53 -42.31 -39.28 0.04
C ALA A 53 -41.17 -39.30 -1.01
N SER A 54 -41.10 -38.34 -1.95
CA SER A 54 -40.12 -38.42 -3.06
C SER A 54 -38.76 -37.75 -2.80
N GLY A 55 -38.59 -36.93 -1.76
CA GLY A 55 -37.40 -36.06 -1.61
C GLY A 55 -36.29 -36.49 -0.64
N ASN A 56 -36.38 -37.66 0.00
CA ASN A 56 -35.50 -37.92 1.14
C ASN A 56 -34.04 -38.23 0.72
N THR A 57 -33.79 -38.90 -0.42
CA THR A 57 -32.41 -39.32 -0.74
C THR A 57 -31.53 -38.20 -1.29
N ALA A 58 -32.03 -37.39 -2.23
CA ALA A 58 -31.26 -36.32 -2.87
C ALA A 58 -30.80 -35.28 -1.83
N ILE A 59 -31.73 -34.80 -1.00
CA ILE A 59 -31.45 -33.79 0.02
C ILE A 59 -30.51 -34.34 1.10
N ASN A 60 -30.75 -35.57 1.60
CA ASN A 60 -29.86 -36.22 2.59
C ASN A 60 -28.41 -36.28 2.09
N THR A 61 -28.24 -36.68 0.82
CA THR A 61 -26.90 -36.78 0.24
C THR A 61 -26.24 -35.42 0.08
N VAL A 62 -26.93 -34.39 -0.42
CA VAL A 62 -26.31 -33.06 -0.58
C VAL A 62 -26.00 -32.41 0.77
N VAL A 63 -26.85 -32.58 1.77
CA VAL A 63 -26.59 -32.12 3.13
C VAL A 63 -25.32 -32.79 3.69
N SER A 64 -25.15 -34.09 3.46
CA SER A 64 -23.96 -34.83 3.88
C SER A 64 -22.70 -34.41 3.11
N VAL A 65 -22.81 -34.15 1.81
CA VAL A 65 -21.73 -33.63 0.95
C VAL A 65 -21.32 -32.22 1.38
N THR A 66 -22.29 -31.37 1.71
CA THR A 66 -22.04 -30.02 2.22
C THR A 66 -21.35 -30.09 3.58
N GLY A 67 -21.79 -30.97 4.48
CA GLY A 67 -21.13 -31.23 5.76
C GLY A 67 -19.68 -31.72 5.59
N ALA A 68 -19.45 -32.67 4.68
CA ALA A 68 -18.11 -33.14 4.31
C ALA A 68 -17.23 -32.01 3.75
N THR A 69 -17.77 -31.21 2.84
CA THR A 69 -17.06 -30.08 2.23
C THR A 69 -16.69 -29.04 3.27
N LEU A 70 -17.65 -28.61 4.11
CA LEU A 70 -17.44 -27.67 5.22
C LEU A 70 -16.36 -28.17 6.19
N SER A 71 -16.29 -29.47 6.46
CA SER A 71 -15.26 -30.07 7.33
C SER A 71 -13.86 -30.12 6.70
N ALA A 72 -13.76 -30.05 5.37
CA ALA A 72 -12.50 -30.11 4.63
C ALA A 72 -11.98 -28.71 4.21
N LEU A 73 -12.75 -27.64 4.48
CA LEU A 73 -12.45 -26.29 4.00
C LEU A 73 -11.11 -25.76 4.48
N GLY A 74 -10.27 -25.35 3.52
CA GLY A 74 -8.98 -24.73 3.78
C GLY A 74 -7.93 -25.66 4.39
N VAL A 75 -8.29 -26.86 4.86
CA VAL A 75 -7.37 -27.78 5.54
C VAL A 75 -6.22 -28.16 4.60
N PRO A 76 -4.97 -27.77 4.90
CA PRO A 76 -3.81 -28.17 4.15
C PRO A 76 -3.33 -29.51 4.71
N GLY A 77 -3.16 -30.51 3.85
CA GLY A 77 -2.69 -31.81 4.31
C GLY A 77 -3.40 -32.95 3.63
N ALA A 78 -2.60 -33.94 3.25
CA ALA A 78 -3.04 -34.88 2.26
C ALA A 78 -3.90 -36.03 2.81
N SER A 79 -3.75 -36.37 4.09
CA SER A 79 -4.63 -37.30 4.81
C SER A 79 -6.06 -36.79 4.95
N PHE A 80 -6.24 -35.47 5.05
CA PHE A 80 -7.58 -34.85 5.07
C PHE A 80 -8.21 -34.85 3.67
N ILE A 81 -7.40 -34.67 2.63
CA ILE A 81 -7.87 -34.64 1.23
C ILE A 81 -8.25 -36.04 0.73
N THR A 82 -7.46 -37.07 1.04
CA THR A 82 -7.84 -38.45 0.71
C THR A 82 -9.12 -38.87 1.40
N ASN A 83 -9.29 -38.51 2.68
CA ASN A 83 -10.54 -38.74 3.42
C ASN A 83 -11.73 -37.96 2.84
N PHE A 84 -11.51 -36.74 2.36
CA PHE A 84 -12.55 -35.96 1.67
C PHE A 84 -13.03 -36.69 0.41
N TYR A 85 -12.13 -37.06 -0.50
CA TYR A 85 -12.53 -37.78 -1.72
C TYR A 85 -13.15 -39.14 -1.43
N LEU A 86 -12.65 -39.87 -0.43
CA LEU A 86 -13.25 -41.14 0.01
C LEU A 86 -14.69 -40.94 0.51
N LYS A 87 -14.94 -39.92 1.33
CA LYS A 87 -16.27 -39.62 1.84
C LYS A 87 -17.21 -39.17 0.72
N ILE A 88 -16.76 -38.28 -0.16
CA ILE A 88 -17.58 -37.77 -1.26
C ILE A 88 -17.89 -38.86 -2.29
N THR A 89 -16.92 -39.72 -2.63
CA THR A 89 -17.17 -40.84 -3.55
C THR A 89 -18.18 -41.83 -2.99
N GLY A 90 -18.07 -42.19 -1.70
CA GLY A 90 -19.04 -43.05 -1.03
C GLY A 90 -20.45 -42.46 -0.93
N LEU A 91 -20.57 -41.12 -0.92
CA LEU A 91 -21.87 -40.43 -0.91
C LEU A 91 -22.49 -40.30 -2.30
N LEU A 92 -21.70 -39.95 -3.32
CA LEU A 92 -22.20 -39.64 -4.67
C LEU A 92 -22.28 -40.88 -5.59
N TRP A 93 -21.47 -41.92 -5.35
CA TRP A 93 -21.49 -43.18 -6.10
C TRP A 93 -21.60 -44.41 -5.18
N PRO A 94 -22.69 -44.54 -4.39
CA PRO A 94 -22.91 -45.73 -3.58
C PRO A 94 -23.25 -46.96 -4.45
N HIS A 95 -22.90 -48.16 -4.01
CA HIS A 95 -23.06 -49.39 -4.80
C HIS A 95 -24.51 -49.77 -5.15
N ASN A 96 -25.50 -49.29 -4.40
CA ASN A 96 -26.89 -49.74 -4.48
C ASN A 96 -27.85 -48.72 -5.09
N LYS A 97 -27.39 -47.50 -5.43
CA LYS A 97 -28.27 -46.42 -5.89
C LYS A 97 -27.55 -45.40 -6.78
N ASN A 98 -28.23 -44.88 -7.80
CA ASN A 98 -27.70 -43.80 -8.63
C ASN A 98 -28.15 -42.44 -8.09
N ILE A 99 -27.30 -41.81 -7.27
CA ILE A 99 -27.61 -40.52 -6.64
C ILE A 99 -27.72 -39.37 -7.65
N TRP A 100 -26.95 -39.42 -8.73
CA TRP A 100 -27.03 -38.40 -9.78
C TRP A 100 -28.38 -38.39 -10.48
N ASP A 101 -28.98 -39.56 -10.68
CA ASP A 101 -30.33 -39.68 -11.23
C ASP A 101 -31.40 -39.16 -10.24
N GLU A 102 -31.19 -39.36 -8.94
CA GLU A 102 -32.05 -38.80 -7.89
C GLU A 102 -31.98 -37.28 -7.87
N PHE A 103 -30.79 -36.67 -8.03
CA PHE A 103 -30.66 -35.22 -8.15
C PHE A 103 -31.44 -34.66 -9.33
N MET A 104 -31.37 -35.33 -10.49
CA MET A 104 -32.16 -34.93 -11.66
C MET A 104 -33.65 -35.09 -11.40
N THR A 105 -34.08 -36.23 -10.85
CA THR A 105 -35.48 -36.55 -10.57
C THR A 105 -36.12 -35.57 -9.59
N GLU A 106 -35.37 -35.17 -8.56
CA GLU A 106 -35.85 -34.22 -7.56
C GLU A 106 -36.18 -32.88 -8.21
N VAL A 107 -35.24 -32.31 -8.97
CA VAL A 107 -35.48 -31.01 -9.59
C VAL A 107 -36.53 -31.10 -10.69
N GLU A 108 -36.57 -32.17 -11.50
CA GLU A 108 -37.67 -32.41 -12.46
C GLU A 108 -39.05 -32.37 -11.79
N THR A 109 -39.15 -32.90 -10.56
CA THR A 109 -40.38 -32.92 -9.77
C THR A 109 -40.73 -31.53 -9.25
N LEU A 110 -39.73 -30.79 -8.75
CA LEU A 110 -39.93 -29.43 -8.23
C LEU A 110 -40.43 -28.41 -9.28
N ILE A 111 -40.06 -28.60 -10.55
CA ILE A 111 -40.42 -27.67 -11.63
C ILE A 111 -41.35 -28.27 -12.70
N GLU A 112 -41.82 -29.50 -12.49
CA GLU A 112 -42.67 -30.25 -13.42
C GLU A 112 -42.14 -30.28 -14.87
N GLN A 113 -40.81 -30.36 -15.03
CA GLN A 113 -40.14 -30.38 -16.33
C GLN A 113 -39.20 -31.57 -16.41
N LYS A 114 -39.41 -32.44 -17.40
CA LYS A 114 -38.51 -33.58 -17.68
C LYS A 114 -37.30 -33.18 -18.52
N ILE A 115 -36.16 -33.79 -18.19
CA ILE A 115 -34.95 -33.77 -19.02
C ILE A 115 -35.16 -34.73 -20.18
N GLU A 116 -34.72 -34.34 -21.38
CA GLU A 116 -34.74 -35.23 -22.53
C GLU A 116 -33.91 -36.50 -22.27
N GLN A 117 -34.44 -37.67 -22.64
CA GLN A 117 -33.83 -38.96 -22.33
C GLN A 117 -32.37 -39.05 -22.80
N TYR A 118 -32.04 -38.48 -23.98
CA TYR A 118 -30.66 -38.46 -24.47
C TYR A 118 -29.74 -37.63 -23.57
N ALA A 119 -30.16 -36.42 -23.18
CA ALA A 119 -29.38 -35.54 -22.31
C ALA A 119 -29.18 -36.18 -20.92
N ARG A 120 -30.24 -36.78 -20.35
CA ARG A 120 -30.19 -37.50 -19.08
C ARG A 120 -29.21 -38.68 -19.12
N ASN A 121 -29.39 -39.58 -20.09
CA ASN A 121 -28.53 -40.77 -20.24
C ASN A 121 -27.06 -40.39 -20.48
N LYS A 122 -26.82 -39.35 -21.29
CA LYS A 122 -25.46 -38.86 -21.55
C LYS A 122 -24.83 -38.30 -20.28
N ALA A 123 -25.53 -37.45 -19.53
CA ALA A 123 -25.04 -36.89 -18.28
C ALA A 123 -24.71 -37.99 -17.25
N LEU A 124 -25.58 -38.99 -17.09
CA LEU A 124 -25.34 -40.12 -16.17
C LEU A 124 -24.10 -40.94 -16.56
N ALA A 125 -23.92 -41.26 -17.84
CA ALA A 125 -22.77 -42.01 -18.31
C ALA A 125 -21.44 -41.23 -18.10
N GLU A 126 -21.47 -39.92 -18.31
CA GLU A 126 -20.32 -39.05 -18.04
C GLU A 126 -20.01 -38.95 -16.55
N LEU A 127 -21.02 -38.88 -15.68
CA LEU A 127 -20.86 -38.88 -14.21
C LEU A 127 -20.34 -40.21 -13.68
N GLU A 128 -20.77 -41.34 -14.24
CA GLU A 128 -20.20 -42.65 -13.95
C GLU A 128 -18.70 -42.70 -14.34
N GLY A 129 -18.36 -42.18 -15.52
CA GLY A 129 -16.98 -42.02 -15.98
C GLY A 129 -16.14 -41.14 -15.04
N LEU A 130 -16.69 -40.02 -14.55
CA LEU A 130 -16.02 -39.16 -13.57
C LEU A 130 -15.81 -39.87 -12.24
N GLY A 131 -16.81 -40.59 -11.72
CA GLY A 131 -16.68 -41.36 -10.47
C GLY A 131 -15.59 -42.41 -10.53
N ASN A 132 -15.51 -43.15 -11.64
CA ASN A 132 -14.47 -44.14 -11.89
C ASN A 132 -13.08 -43.49 -11.91
N ASN A 133 -12.90 -42.38 -12.63
CA ASN A 133 -11.60 -41.69 -12.72
C ASN A 133 -11.22 -40.97 -11.42
N LEU A 134 -12.19 -40.45 -10.67
CA LEU A 134 -11.97 -39.85 -9.35
C LEU A 134 -11.47 -40.89 -8.34
N THR A 135 -12.04 -42.10 -8.36
CA THR A 135 -11.58 -43.21 -7.51
C THR A 135 -10.13 -43.60 -7.84
N ILE A 136 -9.78 -43.65 -9.13
CA ILE A 136 -8.41 -43.98 -9.55
C ILE A 136 -7.44 -42.84 -9.20
N TYR A 137 -7.86 -41.58 -9.33
CA TYR A 137 -7.08 -40.43 -8.89
C TYR A 137 -6.84 -40.46 -7.38
N GLN A 138 -7.88 -40.71 -6.59
CA GLN A 138 -7.76 -40.84 -5.13
C GLN A 138 -6.74 -41.91 -4.73
N GLN A 139 -6.77 -43.09 -5.36
CA GLN A 139 -5.78 -44.14 -5.11
C GLN A 139 -4.37 -43.71 -5.52
N ALA A 140 -4.22 -43.06 -6.68
CA ALA A 140 -2.93 -42.54 -7.12
C ALA A 140 -2.37 -41.45 -6.18
N LEU A 141 -3.26 -40.60 -5.65
CA LEU A 141 -2.91 -39.60 -4.66
C LEU A 141 -2.45 -40.27 -3.36
N GLU A 142 -3.19 -41.26 -2.85
CA GLU A 142 -2.82 -42.03 -1.65
C GLU A 142 -1.47 -42.76 -1.81
N ASP A 143 -1.24 -43.40 -2.97
CA ASP A 143 0.02 -44.07 -3.28
C ASP A 143 1.21 -43.09 -3.29
N TRP A 144 1.02 -41.91 -3.89
CA TRP A 144 2.02 -40.83 -3.87
C TRP A 144 2.25 -40.30 -2.46
N LEU A 145 1.22 -40.15 -1.63
CA LEU A 145 1.40 -39.69 -0.25
C LEU A 145 2.16 -40.66 0.63
N ASN A 146 2.02 -41.95 0.37
CA ASN A 146 2.80 -42.98 1.05
C ASN A 146 4.25 -43.01 0.59
N ASN A 147 4.53 -42.61 -0.67
CA ASN A 147 5.88 -42.59 -1.26
C ASN A 147 6.08 -41.36 -2.16
N PRO A 148 6.29 -40.16 -1.59
CA PRO A 148 6.24 -38.89 -2.33
C PRO A 148 7.43 -38.64 -3.26
N ASP A 149 8.55 -39.32 -3.01
CA ASP A 149 9.80 -39.18 -3.76
C ASP A 149 9.97 -40.26 -4.85
N ASP A 150 9.02 -41.20 -4.98
CA ASP A 150 9.07 -42.27 -5.99
C ASP A 150 8.60 -41.73 -7.37
N PRO A 151 9.46 -41.73 -8.41
CA PRO A 151 9.08 -41.29 -9.74
C PRO A 151 7.84 -41.99 -10.33
N ALA A 152 7.58 -43.24 -9.95
CA ALA A 152 6.43 -44.00 -10.44
C ALA A 152 5.10 -43.49 -9.86
N THR A 153 5.07 -43.17 -8.57
CA THR A 153 3.87 -42.62 -7.91
C THR A 153 3.61 -41.17 -8.35
N ILE A 154 4.68 -40.36 -8.50
CA ILE A 154 4.63 -39.00 -9.05
C ILE A 154 4.02 -39.01 -10.46
N THR A 155 4.54 -39.84 -11.37
CA THR A 155 4.03 -39.93 -12.75
C THR A 155 2.56 -40.35 -12.76
N ARG A 156 2.21 -41.36 -11.95
CA ARG A 156 0.84 -41.86 -11.87
C ARG A 156 -0.14 -40.79 -11.38
N VAL A 157 0.19 -40.03 -10.32
CA VAL A 157 -0.73 -39.00 -9.81
C VAL A 157 -0.90 -37.85 -10.80
N ILE A 158 0.17 -37.44 -11.51
CA ILE A 158 0.11 -36.43 -12.59
C ILE A 158 -0.84 -36.88 -13.70
N ASP A 159 -0.67 -38.11 -14.20
CA ASP A 159 -1.47 -38.62 -15.31
C ASP A 159 -2.95 -38.71 -14.91
N ARG A 160 -3.23 -39.19 -13.71
CA ARG A 160 -4.62 -39.26 -13.20
C ARG A 160 -5.23 -37.89 -12.97
N PHE A 161 -4.48 -36.92 -12.45
CA PHE A 161 -4.92 -35.54 -12.34
C PHE A 161 -5.28 -34.97 -13.73
N ARG A 162 -4.38 -35.06 -14.71
CA ARG A 162 -4.59 -34.52 -16.07
C ARG A 162 -5.77 -35.14 -16.78
N ILE A 163 -5.95 -36.46 -16.67
CA ILE A 163 -7.09 -37.18 -17.24
C ILE A 163 -8.39 -36.67 -16.62
N LEU A 164 -8.46 -36.62 -15.29
CA LEU A 164 -9.68 -36.25 -14.60
C LEU A 164 -10.06 -34.78 -14.83
N ASP A 165 -9.08 -33.86 -14.82
CA ASP A 165 -9.26 -32.45 -15.17
C ASP A 165 -9.82 -32.29 -16.60
N ALA A 166 -9.21 -32.97 -17.58
CA ALA A 166 -9.70 -32.94 -18.97
C ALA A 166 -11.13 -33.50 -19.12
N LEU A 167 -11.50 -34.51 -18.34
CA LEU A 167 -12.85 -35.05 -18.33
C LEU A 167 -13.85 -34.07 -17.72
N PHE A 168 -13.53 -33.41 -16.60
CA PHE A 168 -14.38 -32.36 -16.05
C PHE A 168 -14.63 -31.24 -17.07
N GLU A 169 -13.57 -30.70 -17.68
CA GLU A 169 -13.68 -29.67 -18.72
C GLU A 169 -14.58 -30.11 -19.89
N SER A 170 -14.46 -31.37 -20.30
CA SER A 170 -15.24 -31.93 -21.42
C SER A 170 -16.71 -32.18 -21.06
N TYR A 171 -17.01 -32.56 -19.82
CA TYR A 171 -18.34 -33.03 -19.41
C TYR A 171 -19.19 -31.97 -18.71
N MET A 172 -18.60 -30.93 -18.12
CA MET A 172 -19.35 -29.81 -17.52
C MET A 172 -20.44 -29.22 -18.44
N PRO A 173 -20.26 -29.10 -19.77
CA PRO A 173 -21.33 -28.70 -20.70
C PRO A 173 -22.55 -29.62 -20.73
N SER A 174 -22.39 -30.93 -20.51
CA SER A 174 -23.51 -31.89 -20.47
C SER A 174 -24.38 -31.73 -19.22
N PHE A 175 -23.89 -31.04 -18.19
CA PHE A 175 -24.67 -30.74 -16.98
C PHE A 175 -25.36 -29.37 -17.07
N ARG A 176 -25.31 -28.72 -18.23
CA ARG A 176 -25.98 -27.43 -18.50
C ARG A 176 -26.49 -27.35 -19.93
N VAL A 177 -27.04 -28.46 -20.43
CA VAL A 177 -27.63 -28.54 -21.77
C VAL A 177 -28.72 -27.48 -21.89
N ALA A 178 -28.71 -26.74 -23.00
CA ALA A 178 -29.64 -25.66 -23.24
C ALA A 178 -31.10 -26.15 -23.14
N GLY A 179 -31.92 -25.47 -22.35
CA GLY A 179 -33.31 -25.84 -22.06
C GLY A 179 -33.48 -26.70 -20.80
N TYR A 180 -32.41 -27.31 -20.31
CA TYR A 180 -32.40 -28.22 -19.15
C TYR A 180 -31.44 -27.76 -18.04
N GLU A 181 -31.03 -26.50 -18.03
CA GLU A 181 -30.07 -25.97 -17.06
C GLU A 181 -30.60 -26.00 -15.62
N ILE A 182 -31.91 -25.79 -15.42
CA ILE A 182 -32.55 -25.86 -14.09
C ILE A 182 -32.61 -27.31 -13.57
N PRO A 183 -33.18 -28.29 -14.29
CA PRO A 183 -33.25 -29.67 -13.78
C PRO A 183 -31.89 -30.35 -13.65
N LEU A 184 -30.84 -29.85 -14.33
CA LEU A 184 -29.46 -30.33 -14.17
C LEU A 184 -28.65 -29.54 -13.13
N LEU A 185 -29.22 -28.52 -12.48
CA LEU A 185 -28.45 -27.54 -11.71
C LEU A 185 -27.75 -28.15 -10.48
N THR A 186 -28.41 -29.08 -9.77
CA THR A 186 -27.80 -29.80 -8.64
C THR A 186 -26.62 -30.65 -9.11
N VAL A 187 -26.77 -31.35 -10.24
CA VAL A 187 -25.69 -32.13 -10.86
C VAL A 187 -24.50 -31.23 -11.22
N TYR A 188 -24.78 -30.09 -11.85
CA TYR A 188 -23.78 -29.09 -12.20
C TYR A 188 -23.02 -28.59 -10.97
N ALA A 189 -23.75 -28.22 -9.90
CA ALA A 189 -23.15 -27.67 -8.67
C ALA A 189 -22.24 -28.69 -7.97
N GLN A 190 -22.64 -29.96 -7.90
CA GLN A 190 -21.83 -31.02 -7.29
C GLN A 190 -20.63 -31.41 -8.16
N ALA A 191 -20.76 -31.45 -9.49
CA ALA A 191 -19.63 -31.65 -10.39
C ALA A 191 -18.63 -30.47 -10.33
N ALA A 192 -19.13 -29.24 -10.28
CA ALA A 192 -18.33 -28.03 -10.08
C ALA A 192 -17.54 -28.08 -8.75
N ASN A 193 -18.19 -28.50 -7.66
CA ASN A 193 -17.56 -28.67 -6.35
C ASN A 193 -16.33 -29.60 -6.42
N LEU A 194 -16.47 -30.75 -7.09
CA LEU A 194 -15.38 -31.71 -7.30
C LEU A 194 -14.27 -31.18 -8.20
N HIS A 195 -14.63 -30.50 -9.29
CA HIS A 195 -13.64 -29.94 -10.21
C HIS A 195 -12.78 -28.86 -9.53
N LEU A 196 -13.40 -27.99 -8.73
CA LEU A 196 -12.68 -26.96 -7.96
C LEU A 196 -11.76 -27.56 -6.89
N ALA A 197 -12.19 -28.65 -6.24
CA ALA A 197 -11.36 -29.41 -5.30
C ALA A 197 -10.14 -30.03 -6.02
N LEU A 198 -10.33 -30.62 -7.20
CA LEU A 198 -9.24 -31.19 -8.00
C LEU A 198 -8.22 -30.13 -8.42
N LEU A 199 -8.68 -28.99 -8.93
CA LEU A 199 -7.80 -27.90 -9.33
C LEU A 199 -7.00 -27.32 -8.15
N ARG A 200 -7.60 -27.30 -6.95
CA ARG A 200 -6.90 -26.90 -5.71
C ARG A 200 -5.68 -27.77 -5.46
N ASP A 201 -5.80 -29.08 -5.65
CA ASP A 201 -4.71 -30.04 -5.41
C ASP A 201 -3.51 -29.76 -6.32
N SER A 202 -3.75 -29.35 -7.57
CA SER A 202 -2.68 -28.96 -8.50
C SER A 202 -1.89 -27.75 -8.03
N THR A 203 -2.53 -26.83 -7.30
CA THR A 203 -1.85 -25.64 -6.75
C THR A 203 -1.10 -25.97 -5.46
N LEU A 204 -1.65 -26.86 -4.63
CA LEU A 204 -1.03 -27.28 -3.37
C LEU A 204 0.16 -28.22 -3.56
N TYR A 205 0.08 -29.11 -4.56
CA TYR A 205 1.03 -30.21 -4.73
C TYR A 205 1.76 -30.21 -6.07
N GLY A 206 1.39 -29.33 -7.01
CA GLY A 206 1.96 -29.31 -8.36
C GLY A 206 3.49 -29.23 -8.40
N ASP A 207 4.09 -28.44 -7.50
CA ASP A 207 5.55 -28.34 -7.38
C ASP A 207 6.18 -29.69 -7.02
N LYS A 208 5.60 -30.40 -6.04
CA LYS A 208 6.04 -31.75 -5.64
C LYS A 208 5.77 -32.81 -6.70
N TRP A 209 4.76 -32.60 -7.55
CA TRP A 209 4.51 -33.44 -8.71
C TRP A 209 5.43 -33.09 -9.89
N GLY A 210 6.30 -32.07 -9.79
CA GLY A 210 7.21 -31.67 -10.86
C GLY A 210 6.57 -30.82 -11.96
N PHE A 211 5.42 -30.18 -11.69
CA PHE A 211 4.89 -29.14 -12.57
C PHE A 211 5.80 -27.90 -12.56
N THR A 212 5.95 -27.27 -13.72
CA THR A 212 6.62 -25.97 -13.81
C THR A 212 5.77 -24.91 -13.13
N GLN A 213 6.39 -23.83 -12.64
CA GLN A 213 5.66 -22.69 -12.07
C GLN A 213 4.60 -22.16 -13.05
N ASN A 214 4.91 -22.13 -14.35
CA ASN A 214 3.95 -21.71 -15.37
C ASN A 214 2.70 -22.60 -15.40
N ASN A 215 2.85 -23.92 -15.31
CA ASN A 215 1.68 -24.83 -15.28
C ASN A 215 0.86 -24.68 -14.00
N ILE A 216 1.51 -24.44 -12.86
CA ILE A 216 0.83 -24.16 -11.59
C ILE A 216 0.01 -22.87 -11.72
N GLU A 217 0.58 -21.81 -12.30
CA GLU A 217 -0.16 -20.55 -12.52
C GLU A 217 -1.29 -20.67 -13.53
N GLU A 218 -1.11 -21.44 -14.61
CA GLU A 218 -2.18 -21.73 -15.57
C GLU A 218 -3.36 -22.42 -14.87
N ASN A 219 -3.11 -23.48 -14.09
CA ASN A 219 -4.15 -24.18 -13.35
C ASN A 219 -4.82 -23.30 -12.29
N TYR A 220 -4.05 -22.51 -11.55
CA TYR A 220 -4.58 -21.59 -10.54
C TYR A 220 -5.48 -20.51 -11.19
N ASN A 221 -5.06 -19.95 -12.33
CA ASN A 221 -5.88 -18.98 -13.06
C ASN A 221 -7.18 -19.60 -13.61
N ARG A 222 -7.13 -20.86 -14.10
CA ARG A 222 -8.34 -21.62 -14.47
C ARG A 222 -9.26 -21.82 -13.27
N GLN A 223 -8.71 -22.21 -12.12
CA GLN A 223 -9.48 -22.39 -10.90
C GLN A 223 -10.24 -21.11 -10.52
N LYS A 224 -9.56 -19.95 -10.48
CA LYS A 224 -10.21 -18.65 -10.18
C LYS A 224 -11.31 -18.30 -11.16
N LYS A 225 -11.07 -18.55 -12.45
CA LYS A 225 -12.08 -18.36 -13.51
C LYS A 225 -13.30 -19.25 -13.26
N HIS A 226 -13.10 -20.53 -12.97
CA HIS A 226 -14.18 -21.47 -12.72
C HIS A 226 -14.95 -21.18 -11.43
N ILE A 227 -14.30 -20.71 -10.35
CA ILE A 227 -15.02 -20.25 -9.14
C ILE A 227 -16.05 -19.18 -9.54
N SER A 228 -15.66 -18.21 -10.37
CA SER A 228 -16.55 -17.16 -10.86
C SER A 228 -17.66 -17.72 -11.76
N GLU A 229 -17.30 -18.50 -12.77
CA GLU A 229 -18.25 -19.06 -13.74
C GLU A 229 -19.27 -19.97 -13.08
N TYR A 230 -18.83 -20.89 -12.22
CA TYR A 230 -19.68 -21.87 -11.56
C TYR A 230 -20.62 -21.20 -10.55
N SER A 231 -20.12 -20.25 -9.76
CA SER A 231 -20.95 -19.47 -8.83
C SER A 231 -22.04 -18.69 -9.57
N ASN A 232 -21.67 -17.98 -10.64
CA ASN A 232 -22.61 -17.19 -11.43
C ASN A 232 -23.64 -18.07 -12.15
N HIS A 233 -23.23 -19.25 -12.66
CA HIS A 233 -24.15 -20.20 -13.28
C HIS A 233 -25.19 -20.72 -12.27
N CYS A 234 -24.72 -21.14 -11.09
CA CYS A 234 -25.58 -21.61 -10.00
C CYS A 234 -26.64 -20.57 -9.63
N VAL A 235 -26.21 -19.32 -9.37
CA VAL A 235 -27.12 -18.23 -8.99
C VAL A 235 -28.08 -17.87 -10.12
N LYS A 236 -27.60 -17.76 -11.36
CA LYS A 236 -28.44 -17.39 -12.51
C LYS A 236 -29.58 -18.37 -12.69
N TRP A 237 -29.30 -19.67 -12.70
CA TRP A 237 -30.31 -20.69 -12.98
C TRP A 237 -31.17 -21.02 -11.77
N TYR A 238 -30.65 -20.84 -10.55
CA TYR A 238 -31.49 -20.80 -9.35
C TYR A 238 -32.54 -19.69 -9.45
N ASN A 239 -32.11 -18.45 -9.74
CA ASN A 239 -33.03 -17.31 -9.85
C ASN A 239 -34.02 -17.51 -11.01
N SER A 240 -33.57 -18.06 -12.15
CA SER A 240 -34.44 -18.38 -13.27
C SER A 240 -35.48 -19.45 -12.90
N GLY A 241 -35.07 -20.56 -12.28
CA GLY A 241 -35.99 -21.61 -11.84
C GLY A 241 -36.99 -21.10 -10.81
N LEU A 242 -36.53 -20.33 -9.83
CA LEU A 242 -37.39 -19.72 -8.82
C LEU A 242 -38.42 -18.77 -9.47
N SER A 243 -37.99 -17.94 -10.43
CA SER A 243 -38.88 -17.01 -11.13
C SER A 243 -39.97 -17.68 -11.98
N ARG A 244 -39.70 -18.91 -12.49
CA ARG A 244 -40.69 -19.70 -13.25
C ARG A 244 -41.84 -20.20 -12.38
N LEU A 245 -41.58 -20.38 -11.08
CA LEU A 245 -42.58 -20.85 -10.11
C LEU A 245 -43.36 -19.71 -9.45
N ASN A 246 -43.17 -18.47 -9.90
CA ASN A 246 -44.02 -17.35 -9.47
C ASN A 246 -45.49 -17.64 -9.80
N GLY A 247 -46.37 -17.37 -8.85
CA GLY A 247 -47.79 -17.64 -8.99
C GLY A 247 -48.69 -16.60 -8.32
N SER A 248 -49.97 -16.95 -8.20
CA SER A 248 -51.00 -16.16 -7.54
C SER A 248 -51.70 -16.92 -6.41
N THR A 249 -51.60 -18.25 -6.37
CA THR A 249 -52.29 -19.11 -5.39
C THR A 249 -51.40 -19.55 -4.23
N TYR A 250 -52.04 -20.06 -3.18
CA TYR A 250 -51.38 -20.65 -2.01
C TYR A 250 -50.51 -21.86 -2.39
N GLU A 251 -51.05 -22.76 -3.22
CA GLU A 251 -50.35 -23.97 -3.65
C GLU A 251 -49.11 -23.65 -4.50
N GLN A 252 -49.21 -22.67 -5.40
CA GLN A 252 -48.05 -22.19 -6.16
C GLN A 252 -46.98 -21.60 -5.26
N TRP A 253 -47.35 -20.94 -4.16
CA TRP A 253 -46.37 -20.44 -3.18
C TRP A 253 -45.68 -21.58 -2.42
N ILE A 254 -46.39 -22.67 -2.08
CA ILE A 254 -45.76 -23.85 -1.45
C ILE A 254 -44.70 -24.42 -2.39
N ASN A 255 -45.03 -24.63 -3.67
CA ASN A 255 -44.08 -25.16 -4.65
C ASN A 255 -42.89 -24.21 -4.86
N TYR A 256 -43.14 -22.91 -4.92
CA TYR A 256 -42.11 -21.87 -4.97
C TYR A 256 -41.18 -21.91 -3.75
N ASN A 257 -41.73 -21.99 -2.54
CA ASN A 257 -40.96 -22.06 -1.31
C ASN A 257 -40.18 -23.38 -1.18
N ARG A 258 -40.77 -24.49 -1.63
CA ARG A 258 -40.12 -25.80 -1.67
C ARG A 258 -38.91 -25.78 -2.59
N PHE A 259 -39.06 -25.31 -3.83
CA PHE A 259 -37.93 -25.11 -4.73
C PHE A 259 -36.87 -24.18 -4.13
N ARG A 260 -37.28 -23.05 -3.52
CA ARG A 260 -36.36 -22.13 -2.83
C ARG A 260 -35.54 -22.85 -1.77
N ARG A 261 -36.19 -23.56 -0.84
CA ARG A 261 -35.53 -24.28 0.26
C ARG A 261 -34.58 -25.33 -0.29
N GLU A 262 -35.08 -26.20 -1.15
CA GLU A 262 -34.32 -27.36 -1.60
C GLU A 262 -33.16 -26.98 -2.50
N MET A 263 -33.33 -26.00 -3.39
CA MET A 263 -32.23 -25.52 -4.24
C MET A 263 -31.23 -24.64 -3.47
N ILE A 264 -31.62 -24.01 -2.35
CA ILE A 264 -30.63 -23.42 -1.43
C ILE A 264 -29.70 -24.52 -0.89
N LEU A 265 -30.28 -25.62 -0.39
CA LEU A 265 -29.51 -26.75 0.15
C LEU A 265 -28.69 -27.46 -0.93
N MET A 266 -29.30 -27.70 -2.09
CA MET A 266 -28.71 -28.51 -3.15
C MET A 266 -27.65 -27.77 -3.99
N VAL A 267 -27.74 -26.43 -4.07
CA VAL A 267 -26.94 -25.62 -5.00
C VAL A 267 -26.29 -24.40 -4.32
N LEU A 268 -27.04 -23.55 -3.64
CA LEU A 268 -26.48 -22.27 -3.16
C LEU A 268 -25.54 -22.42 -1.97
N ASP A 269 -25.81 -23.36 -1.06
CA ASP A 269 -24.94 -23.64 0.08
C ASP A 269 -23.55 -24.10 -0.37
N ILE A 270 -23.47 -24.92 -1.43
CA ILE A 270 -22.18 -25.33 -2.00
C ILE A 270 -21.52 -24.22 -2.83
N ALA A 271 -22.29 -23.44 -3.58
CA ALA A 271 -21.77 -22.30 -4.32
C ALA A 271 -21.14 -21.25 -3.38
N ALA A 272 -21.69 -21.09 -2.17
CA ALA A 272 -21.16 -20.18 -1.16
C ALA A 272 -19.77 -20.56 -0.63
N VAL A 273 -19.35 -21.82 -0.77
CA VAL A 273 -18.05 -22.30 -0.31
C VAL A 273 -16.99 -22.38 -1.43
N PHE A 274 -17.39 -22.26 -2.70
CA PHE A 274 -16.44 -22.27 -3.83
C PHE A 274 -15.23 -21.35 -3.67
N PRO A 275 -15.35 -20.12 -3.11
CA PRO A 275 -14.19 -19.22 -2.97
C PRO A 275 -13.10 -19.77 -2.05
N ILE A 276 -13.47 -20.67 -1.14
CA ILE A 276 -12.55 -21.27 -0.15
C ILE A 276 -11.66 -22.33 -0.78
N TYR A 277 -11.97 -22.78 -2.01
CA TYR A 277 -11.07 -23.64 -2.78
C TYR A 277 -9.82 -22.93 -3.29
N ASP A 278 -9.76 -21.59 -3.28
CA ASP A 278 -8.55 -20.84 -3.62
C ASP A 278 -7.50 -21.04 -2.50
N PRO A 279 -6.45 -21.85 -2.72
CA PRO A 279 -5.51 -22.21 -1.67
C PRO A 279 -4.53 -21.07 -1.33
N ARG A 280 -4.45 -20.02 -2.16
CA ARG A 280 -3.62 -18.84 -1.85
C ARG A 280 -4.37 -17.87 -0.94
N MET A 281 -5.68 -17.75 -1.15
CA MET A 281 -6.54 -16.95 -0.28
C MET A 281 -6.87 -17.69 1.02
N TYR A 282 -7.00 -19.01 0.99
CA TYR A 282 -7.37 -19.87 2.12
C TYR A 282 -6.34 -21.00 2.29
N SER A 283 -5.17 -20.63 2.80
CA SER A 283 -3.99 -21.50 2.93
C SER A 283 -4.01 -22.46 4.13
N MET A 284 -4.99 -22.29 5.03
CA MET A 284 -5.19 -23.12 6.21
C MET A 284 -6.67 -23.36 6.45
N GLU A 285 -7.00 -24.25 7.40
CA GLU A 285 -8.39 -24.56 7.77
C GLU A 285 -9.21 -23.27 7.87
N THR A 286 -10.44 -23.29 7.36
CA THR A 286 -11.29 -22.10 7.31
C THR A 286 -12.65 -22.40 7.91
N SER A 287 -13.02 -21.65 8.95
CA SER A 287 -14.36 -21.62 9.51
C SER A 287 -15.22 -20.59 8.76
N THR A 288 -16.29 -21.05 8.12
CA THR A 288 -17.27 -20.22 7.42
C THR A 288 -18.68 -20.49 7.94
N GLN A 289 -19.58 -19.52 7.79
CA GLN A 289 -20.94 -19.57 8.34
C GLN A 289 -21.98 -19.27 7.26
N LEU A 290 -22.96 -20.18 7.12
CA LEU A 290 -24.12 -20.01 6.25
C LEU A 290 -25.25 -19.40 7.09
N THR A 291 -25.57 -18.13 6.83
CA THR A 291 -26.49 -17.32 7.64
C THR A 291 -27.88 -17.18 7.03
N ARG A 292 -28.08 -17.67 5.80
CA ARG A 292 -29.40 -17.70 5.15
C ARG A 292 -30.44 -18.46 5.95
N GLU A 293 -31.68 -18.01 5.85
CA GLU A 293 -32.84 -18.71 6.41
C GLU A 293 -33.50 -19.58 5.34
N VAL A 294 -33.90 -20.78 5.74
CA VAL A 294 -34.79 -21.64 4.96
C VAL A 294 -36.09 -21.84 5.71
N TYR A 295 -37.20 -21.95 4.98
CA TYR A 295 -38.55 -22.02 5.54
C TYR A 295 -39.14 -23.39 5.22
N THR A 296 -39.53 -24.14 6.24
CA THR A 296 -40.29 -25.38 6.04
C THR A 296 -41.69 -25.05 5.55
N ASP A 297 -42.35 -26.00 4.91
CA ASP A 297 -43.72 -25.81 4.42
C ASP A 297 -44.67 -25.48 5.59
N PRO A 298 -45.80 -24.79 5.34
CA PRO A 298 -46.75 -24.43 6.40
C PRO A 298 -47.28 -25.66 7.13
N ILE A 299 -47.40 -25.58 8.46
CA ILE A 299 -47.84 -26.70 9.31
C ILE A 299 -49.38 -26.80 9.24
N SER A 300 -49.88 -27.38 8.16
CA SER A 300 -51.29 -27.56 7.89
C SER A 300 -51.57 -28.89 7.20
N LEU A 301 -52.77 -29.43 7.40
CA LEU A 301 -53.30 -30.47 6.53
C LEU A 301 -53.57 -29.88 5.13
N SER A 302 -53.53 -30.72 4.08
CA SER A 302 -53.85 -30.31 2.72
C SER A 302 -55.22 -29.62 2.68
N ILE A 303 -55.24 -28.34 2.29
CA ILE A 303 -56.47 -27.55 2.21
C ILE A 303 -57.27 -28.10 1.03
N SER A 304 -58.46 -28.65 1.29
CA SER A 304 -59.28 -29.34 0.29
C SER A 304 -59.83 -28.45 -0.83
N ASN A 305 -59.60 -27.15 -0.78
CA ASN A 305 -59.94 -26.20 -1.84
C ASN A 305 -58.83 -25.14 -1.99
N PRO A 306 -58.06 -25.15 -3.11
CA PRO A 306 -56.97 -24.21 -3.38
C PRO A 306 -57.39 -22.72 -3.34
N ASP A 307 -58.65 -22.42 -3.66
CA ASP A 307 -59.19 -21.05 -3.64
C ASP A 307 -59.41 -20.51 -2.20
N ILE A 308 -59.28 -21.38 -1.19
CA ILE A 308 -59.49 -21.03 0.23
C ILE A 308 -58.18 -20.57 0.91
N GLY A 309 -56.99 -20.73 0.33
CA GLY A 309 -55.73 -20.22 0.91
C GLY A 309 -55.49 -18.70 0.72
N PRO A 310 -54.51 -18.08 1.42
CA PRO A 310 -54.03 -16.72 1.12
C PRO A 310 -53.43 -16.62 -0.30
N SER A 311 -53.39 -15.42 -0.87
CA SER A 311 -52.74 -15.24 -2.18
C SER A 311 -51.22 -15.42 -2.08
N PHE A 312 -50.57 -15.75 -3.19
CA PHE A 312 -49.11 -15.87 -3.27
C PHE A 312 -48.39 -14.65 -2.69
N SER A 313 -48.85 -13.44 -3.04
CA SER A 313 -48.24 -12.20 -2.53
C SER A 313 -48.46 -12.01 -1.03
N GLN A 314 -49.63 -12.38 -0.51
CA GLN A 314 -49.86 -12.38 0.93
C GLN A 314 -48.93 -13.36 1.64
N MET A 315 -48.77 -14.57 1.08
CA MET A 315 -47.83 -15.57 1.61
C MET A 315 -46.41 -15.02 1.65
N GLU A 316 -45.86 -14.55 0.52
CA GLU A 316 -44.47 -14.07 0.47
C GLU A 316 -44.22 -12.86 1.39
N ASN A 317 -45.21 -12.00 1.59
CA ASN A 317 -45.09 -10.83 2.46
C ASN A 317 -45.29 -11.12 3.97
N THR A 318 -45.91 -12.25 4.33
CA THR A 318 -46.25 -12.57 5.74
C THR A 318 -45.49 -13.77 6.29
N ALA A 319 -45.25 -14.78 5.46
CA ALA A 319 -44.50 -15.98 5.82
C ALA A 319 -43.00 -15.72 5.88
N ILE A 320 -42.47 -14.89 4.98
CA ILE A 320 -41.03 -14.65 4.82
C ILE A 320 -40.64 -13.34 5.50
N ARG A 321 -39.60 -13.41 6.34
CA ARG A 321 -39.05 -12.22 6.98
C ARG A 321 -38.25 -11.42 5.95
N THR A 322 -38.38 -10.10 5.98
CA THR A 322 -37.51 -9.19 5.22
C THR A 322 -36.07 -9.32 5.70
N PRO A 323 -35.04 -9.10 4.84
CA PRO A 323 -33.63 -9.18 5.23
C PRO A 323 -33.33 -8.51 6.58
N HIS A 324 -32.67 -9.23 7.48
CA HIS A 324 -32.43 -8.79 8.85
C HIS A 324 -31.09 -9.30 9.38
N LEU A 325 -30.59 -8.68 10.45
CA LEU A 325 -29.44 -9.22 11.19
C LEU A 325 -29.79 -10.58 11.77
N VAL A 326 -28.83 -11.51 11.78
CA VAL A 326 -29.03 -12.86 12.30
C VAL A 326 -29.53 -12.83 13.74
N ASP A 327 -30.58 -13.59 14.03
CA ASP A 327 -31.11 -13.78 15.38
C ASP A 327 -31.28 -15.25 15.76
N TYR A 328 -31.40 -15.46 17.07
CA TYR A 328 -31.45 -16.75 17.73
C TYR A 328 -32.69 -16.80 18.62
N LEU A 329 -33.54 -17.78 18.37
CA LEU A 329 -34.76 -18.02 19.12
C LEU A 329 -34.46 -18.22 20.62
N ASP A 330 -35.19 -17.53 21.49
CA ASP A 330 -35.05 -17.66 22.94
C ASP A 330 -36.36 -18.11 23.60
N GLU A 331 -37.51 -17.65 23.11
CA GLU A 331 -38.82 -18.01 23.65
C GLU A 331 -39.93 -17.87 22.59
N LEU A 332 -40.95 -18.73 22.66
CA LEU A 332 -42.24 -18.54 21.99
C LEU A 332 -43.33 -18.36 23.05
N TYR A 333 -44.07 -17.25 22.96
CA TYR A 333 -45.26 -17.04 23.78
C TYR A 333 -46.50 -17.37 22.95
N ILE A 334 -47.16 -18.48 23.23
CA ILE A 334 -48.25 -19.04 22.40
C ILE A 334 -49.61 -18.81 23.07
N TYR A 335 -50.60 -18.43 22.27
CA TYR A 335 -52.01 -18.31 22.66
C TYR A 335 -52.81 -19.44 22.03
N THR A 336 -53.56 -20.17 22.85
CA THR A 336 -54.42 -21.26 22.43
C THR A 336 -55.88 -20.80 22.40
N SER A 337 -56.58 -21.10 21.30
CA SER A 337 -58.02 -20.90 21.16
C SER A 337 -58.71 -22.24 20.91
N LYS A 338 -60.03 -22.23 20.84
CA LYS A 338 -60.82 -23.45 20.66
C LYS A 338 -61.90 -23.29 19.59
N TYR A 339 -61.99 -24.29 18.72
CA TYR A 339 -63.19 -24.52 17.92
C TYR A 339 -64.03 -25.64 18.53
N LYS A 340 -65.35 -25.45 18.55
CA LYS A 340 -66.26 -26.49 19.04
C LYS A 340 -66.55 -27.52 17.95
N ALA A 341 -66.53 -28.80 18.29
CA ALA A 341 -66.98 -29.82 17.36
C ALA A 341 -68.48 -29.63 17.01
N PHE A 342 -68.86 -29.93 15.77
CA PHE A 342 -70.28 -29.99 15.38
C PHE A 342 -71.06 -31.03 16.20
N SER A 343 -70.42 -32.17 16.51
CA SER A 343 -70.91 -33.17 17.46
C SER A 343 -69.72 -33.85 18.14
N HIS A 344 -69.73 -33.87 19.47
CA HIS A 344 -68.74 -34.60 20.28
C HIS A 344 -68.78 -36.12 20.08
N GLU A 345 -69.86 -36.66 19.50
CA GLU A 345 -69.93 -38.07 19.10
C GLU A 345 -69.13 -38.37 17.83
N ILE A 346 -68.80 -37.34 17.03
CA ILE A 346 -68.09 -37.45 15.75
C ILE A 346 -66.61 -37.10 15.90
N GLN A 347 -66.31 -35.98 16.56
CA GLN A 347 -64.93 -35.52 16.80
C GLN A 347 -64.87 -34.68 18.09
N PRO A 348 -63.75 -34.65 18.80
CA PRO A 348 -63.57 -33.76 19.96
C PRO A 348 -63.43 -32.28 19.54
N ASP A 349 -63.54 -31.38 20.51
CA ASP A 349 -63.22 -29.96 20.30
C ASP A 349 -61.74 -29.79 19.94
N LEU A 350 -61.44 -28.80 19.09
CA LEU A 350 -60.10 -28.53 18.57
C LEU A 350 -59.44 -27.39 19.34
N PHE A 351 -58.34 -27.66 20.04
CA PHE A 351 -57.60 -26.69 20.87
C PHE A 351 -56.30 -26.27 20.18
N TYR A 352 -56.36 -25.18 19.43
CA TYR A 352 -55.33 -24.85 18.44
C TYR A 352 -54.49 -23.63 18.82
N TRP A 353 -53.25 -23.63 18.33
CA TRP A 353 -52.35 -22.48 18.33
C TRP A 353 -52.98 -21.35 17.50
N SER A 354 -53.46 -20.32 18.17
CA SER A 354 -54.23 -19.23 17.56
C SER A 354 -53.42 -17.94 17.34
N ALA A 355 -52.37 -17.73 18.13
CA ALA A 355 -51.44 -16.62 17.95
C ALA A 355 -50.13 -16.90 18.69
N HIS A 356 -49.06 -16.17 18.36
CA HIS A 356 -47.85 -16.17 19.16
C HIS A 356 -47.04 -14.87 19.07
N LYS A 357 -46.11 -14.72 20.00
CA LYS A 357 -44.98 -13.77 19.92
C LYS A 357 -43.68 -14.57 19.89
N VAL A 358 -42.69 -14.06 19.16
CA VAL A 358 -41.34 -14.63 19.13
C VAL A 358 -40.41 -13.71 19.88
N SER A 359 -39.66 -14.26 20.82
CA SER A 359 -38.56 -13.56 21.48
C SER A 359 -37.22 -14.15 21.07
N PHE A 360 -36.28 -13.28 20.72
CA PHE A 360 -35.00 -13.66 20.13
C PHE A 360 -33.86 -12.77 20.61
N LYS A 361 -32.63 -13.25 20.46
CA LYS A 361 -31.38 -12.54 20.74
C LYS A 361 -30.57 -12.34 19.47
N LYS A 362 -29.74 -11.30 19.41
CA LYS A 362 -28.71 -11.14 18.38
C LYS A 362 -27.42 -11.88 18.79
N SER A 363 -26.52 -12.10 17.84
CA SER A 363 -25.24 -12.80 18.08
C SER A 363 -24.46 -12.19 19.23
N GLU A 364 -24.00 -13.02 20.18
CA GLU A 364 -23.30 -12.59 21.40
C GLU A 364 -23.93 -11.32 22.01
N GLN A 365 -25.21 -11.42 22.37
CA GLN A 365 -25.95 -10.37 23.08
C GLN A 365 -26.96 -10.97 24.06
N SER A 366 -27.03 -10.40 25.26
CA SER A 366 -28.02 -10.78 26.27
C SER A 366 -29.39 -10.13 26.05
N ASN A 367 -29.46 -9.04 25.27
CA ASN A 367 -30.68 -8.29 25.03
C ASN A 367 -31.72 -9.15 24.30
N LEU A 368 -32.92 -9.22 24.87
CA LEU A 368 -34.05 -9.95 24.33
C LEU A 368 -34.96 -9.00 23.55
N TYR A 369 -35.21 -9.31 22.28
CA TYR A 369 -36.14 -8.61 21.42
C TYR A 369 -37.41 -9.45 21.29
N THR A 370 -38.57 -8.82 21.16
CA THR A 370 -39.85 -9.53 20.99
C THR A 370 -40.61 -8.95 19.82
N THR A 371 -41.17 -9.81 18.97
CA THR A 371 -41.96 -9.39 17.81
C THR A 371 -43.33 -8.82 18.22
N GLY A 372 -44.02 -8.25 17.23
CA GLY A 372 -45.48 -8.15 17.28
C GLY A 372 -46.14 -9.53 17.39
N ILE A 373 -47.45 -9.52 17.56
CA ILE A 373 -48.26 -10.74 17.60
C ILE A 373 -48.46 -11.26 16.17
N TYR A 374 -48.12 -12.52 15.94
CA TYR A 374 -48.56 -13.28 14.77
C TYR A 374 -49.88 -13.97 15.10
N GLY A 375 -50.85 -13.92 14.19
CA GLY A 375 -52.19 -14.48 14.40
C GLY A 375 -53.13 -13.59 15.22
N LYS A 376 -54.20 -14.18 15.77
CA LYS A 376 -55.30 -13.46 16.42
C LYS A 376 -55.44 -13.88 17.88
N THR A 377 -55.44 -12.91 18.80
CA THR A 377 -55.60 -13.17 20.24
C THR A 377 -57.03 -13.05 20.74
N SER A 378 -58.00 -12.65 19.91
CA SER A 378 -59.38 -12.51 20.35
C SER A 378 -59.99 -13.88 20.67
N GLY A 379 -60.49 -14.08 21.89
CA GLY A 379 -61.14 -15.34 22.27
C GLY A 379 -60.20 -16.47 22.67
N TYR A 380 -58.93 -16.18 22.96
CA TYR A 380 -58.00 -17.16 23.50
C TYR A 380 -58.48 -17.70 24.86
N ILE A 381 -58.22 -18.98 25.12
CA ILE A 381 -58.64 -19.69 26.32
C ILE A 381 -57.47 -20.02 27.25
N SER A 382 -56.26 -20.10 26.71
CA SER A 382 -55.03 -20.25 27.48
C SER A 382 -53.84 -19.64 26.73
N SER A 383 -52.76 -19.36 27.45
CA SER A 383 -51.52 -18.88 26.86
C SER A 383 -50.33 -19.29 27.72
N GLY A 384 -49.16 -19.46 27.13
CA GLY A 384 -47.94 -19.84 27.86
C GLY A 384 -46.65 -19.45 27.15
N ALA A 385 -45.59 -19.29 27.95
CA ALA A 385 -44.23 -19.06 27.48
C ALA A 385 -43.48 -20.39 27.36
N TYR A 386 -42.90 -20.64 26.19
CA TYR A 386 -42.14 -21.84 25.86
C TYR A 386 -40.69 -21.44 25.62
N SER A 387 -39.85 -21.67 26.63
CA SER A 387 -38.48 -21.18 26.65
C SER A 387 -37.50 -22.14 26.00
N PHE A 388 -36.62 -21.59 25.16
CA PHE A 388 -35.56 -22.29 24.44
C PHE A 388 -34.16 -21.83 24.88
N ARG A 389 -34.02 -21.10 26.00
CA ARG A 389 -32.77 -20.46 26.50
C ARG A 389 -31.47 -21.19 26.14
N GLY A 390 -30.87 -20.80 25.00
CA GLY A 390 -29.62 -21.36 24.49
C GLY A 390 -29.67 -22.87 24.16
N ASN A 391 -30.85 -23.40 23.87
CA ASN A 391 -31.13 -24.75 23.41
C ASN A 391 -31.39 -24.71 21.91
N ASP A 392 -30.43 -25.18 21.11
CA ASP A 392 -30.60 -25.29 19.66
C ASP A 392 -31.69 -26.33 19.36
N ILE A 393 -32.88 -25.87 18.99
CA ILE A 393 -33.97 -26.73 18.54
C ILE A 393 -33.66 -27.20 17.12
N TYR A 394 -33.43 -28.49 16.96
CA TYR A 394 -32.99 -29.09 15.70
C TYR A 394 -34.09 -29.87 14.98
N ARG A 395 -35.20 -30.20 15.65
CA ARG A 395 -36.34 -30.89 15.06
C ARG A 395 -37.64 -30.43 15.67
N THR A 396 -38.66 -30.28 14.83
CA THR A 396 -40.04 -30.09 15.27
C THR A 396 -40.92 -31.20 14.72
N LEU A 397 -41.74 -31.79 15.59
CA LEU A 397 -42.72 -32.80 15.22
C LEU A 397 -44.11 -32.29 15.61
N ALA A 398 -44.99 -32.07 14.63
CA ALA A 398 -46.26 -31.39 14.82
C ALA A 398 -47.48 -32.26 14.45
N ALA A 399 -48.61 -31.96 15.08
CA ALA A 399 -49.93 -32.48 14.73
C ALA A 399 -50.81 -31.33 14.20
N PRO A 400 -50.84 -31.11 12.88
CA PRO A 400 -51.88 -30.29 12.27
C PRO A 400 -53.22 -31.03 12.31
N SER A 401 -54.28 -30.32 12.66
CA SER A 401 -55.60 -30.87 12.91
C SER A 401 -56.67 -30.03 12.22
N VAL A 402 -57.85 -30.64 12.01
CA VAL A 402 -59.02 -29.99 11.42
C VAL A 402 -60.27 -30.34 12.21
N VAL A 403 -61.17 -29.38 12.34
CA VAL A 403 -62.54 -29.61 12.82
C VAL A 403 -63.52 -29.37 11.68
N VAL A 404 -64.33 -30.38 11.40
CA VAL A 404 -65.29 -30.36 10.28
C VAL A 404 -66.67 -29.92 10.76
N TYR A 405 -67.25 -28.94 10.08
CA TYR A 405 -68.65 -28.53 10.19
C TYR A 405 -69.41 -28.90 8.89
N PRO A 406 -70.76 -28.91 8.89
CA PRO A 406 -71.54 -29.32 7.72
C PRO A 406 -71.25 -28.55 6.42
N TYR A 407 -70.71 -27.32 6.51
CA TYR A 407 -70.43 -26.46 5.36
C TYR A 407 -69.02 -25.87 5.35
N THR A 408 -68.22 -26.09 6.40
CA THR A 408 -66.90 -25.44 6.56
C THR A 408 -65.92 -26.37 7.29
N GLN A 409 -64.63 -26.08 7.14
CA GLN A 409 -63.55 -26.77 7.85
C GLN A 409 -62.64 -25.72 8.47
N ASN A 410 -62.32 -25.89 9.76
CA ASN A 410 -61.38 -25.01 10.45
C ASN A 410 -60.11 -25.79 10.81
N TYR A 411 -58.97 -25.26 10.40
CA TYR A 411 -57.66 -25.88 10.61
C TYR A 411 -56.95 -25.26 11.82
N GLY A 412 -56.01 -26.00 12.40
CA GLY A 412 -55.15 -25.48 13.47
C GLY A 412 -54.07 -26.47 13.87
N VAL A 413 -53.10 -26.02 14.66
CA VAL A 413 -52.04 -26.87 15.20
C VAL A 413 -52.28 -27.11 16.68
N GLU A 414 -52.47 -28.37 17.09
CA GLU A 414 -52.81 -28.71 18.47
C GLU A 414 -51.62 -29.16 19.29
N GLN A 415 -50.61 -29.75 18.66
CA GLN A 415 -49.40 -30.21 19.33
C GLN A 415 -48.17 -29.93 18.47
N VAL A 416 -47.11 -29.46 19.12
CA VAL A 416 -45.76 -29.36 18.53
C VAL A 416 -44.74 -29.77 19.57
N GLU A 417 -43.90 -30.73 19.22
CA GLU A 417 -42.72 -31.12 20.00
C GLU A 417 -41.47 -30.50 19.40
N PHE A 418 -40.73 -29.76 20.21
CA PHE A 418 -39.46 -29.11 19.86
C PHE A 418 -38.32 -29.89 20.50
N TYR A 419 -37.57 -30.62 19.69
CA TYR A 419 -36.40 -31.38 20.12
C TYR A 419 -35.16 -30.50 20.03
N GLY A 420 -34.48 -30.31 21.16
CA GLY A 420 -33.25 -29.54 21.23
C GLY A 420 -32.12 -30.27 21.94
N VAL A 421 -30.90 -29.79 21.72
CA VAL A 421 -29.65 -30.40 22.22
C VAL A 421 -29.62 -30.51 23.76
N LYS A 422 -30.28 -29.59 24.47
CA LYS A 422 -30.34 -29.53 25.95
C LYS A 422 -31.64 -30.08 26.53
N GLY A 423 -32.54 -30.61 25.70
CA GLY A 423 -33.84 -31.13 26.13
C GLY A 423 -34.97 -30.81 25.16
N HIS A 424 -36.14 -31.39 25.43
CA HIS A 424 -37.35 -31.23 24.63
C HIS A 424 -38.32 -30.22 25.28
N VAL A 425 -38.94 -29.40 24.45
CA VAL A 425 -40.03 -28.49 24.83
C VAL A 425 -41.26 -28.92 24.04
N HIS A 426 -42.45 -28.92 24.62
CA HIS A 426 -43.66 -29.28 23.89
C HIS A 426 -44.78 -28.28 24.14
N TYR A 427 -45.47 -27.92 23.07
CA TYR A 427 -46.75 -27.24 23.10
C TYR A 427 -47.86 -28.28 22.92
N ARG A 428 -48.91 -28.20 23.74
CA ARG A 428 -50.14 -28.98 23.60
C ARG A 428 -51.34 -28.11 23.94
N GLY A 429 -52.38 -28.18 23.12
CA GLY A 429 -53.68 -27.56 23.37
C GLY A 429 -54.43 -28.24 24.52
N ASP A 430 -55.01 -29.41 24.24
CA ASP A 430 -55.71 -30.24 25.25
C ASP A 430 -55.59 -31.73 24.90
N ASN A 431 -56.04 -32.11 23.71
CA ASN A 431 -56.00 -33.48 23.20
C ASN A 431 -54.59 -33.91 22.76
N LYS A 432 -54.32 -35.22 22.81
CA LYS A 432 -53.09 -35.82 22.27
C LYS A 432 -53.39 -36.44 20.91
N TYR A 433 -52.63 -36.05 19.90
CA TYR A 433 -52.72 -36.56 18.54
C TYR A 433 -51.42 -37.23 18.11
N ASP A 434 -51.51 -38.03 17.06
CA ASP A 434 -50.34 -38.57 16.39
C ASP A 434 -49.60 -37.43 15.69
N LEU A 435 -48.29 -37.37 15.92
CA LEU A 435 -47.45 -36.33 15.36
C LEU A 435 -46.94 -36.82 14.00
N THR A 436 -47.41 -36.18 12.94
CA THR A 436 -47.27 -36.65 11.56
C THR A 436 -46.47 -35.71 10.67
N TYR A 437 -46.16 -34.50 11.16
CA TYR A 437 -45.43 -33.49 10.40
C TYR A 437 -44.05 -33.27 11.00
N ASP A 438 -43.01 -33.81 10.34
CA ASP A 438 -41.64 -33.78 10.83
C ASP A 438 -40.77 -32.80 10.04
N SER A 439 -40.02 -31.95 10.73
CA SER A 439 -39.07 -31.05 10.06
C SER A 439 -37.90 -31.81 9.43
N ILE A 440 -37.53 -33.00 9.92
CA ILE A 440 -36.37 -33.73 9.37
C ILE A 440 -36.60 -34.23 7.95
N ASP A 441 -37.86 -34.40 7.53
CA ASP A 441 -38.19 -34.79 6.16
C ASP A 441 -37.85 -33.69 5.14
N GLN A 442 -37.75 -32.44 5.60
CA GLN A 442 -37.39 -31.27 4.78
C GLN A 442 -35.98 -30.76 5.08
N LEU A 443 -35.50 -30.96 6.32
CA LEU A 443 -34.21 -30.49 6.83
C LEU A 443 -33.49 -31.64 7.56
N PRO A 444 -32.94 -32.59 6.80
CA PRO A 444 -32.38 -33.81 7.39
C PRO A 444 -31.05 -33.56 8.11
N PRO A 445 -30.67 -34.43 9.07
CA PRO A 445 -29.36 -34.41 9.71
C PRO A 445 -28.27 -35.00 8.81
N ASP A 446 -27.01 -34.67 9.12
CA ASP A 446 -25.78 -35.23 8.50
C ASP A 446 -25.34 -36.54 9.21
N GLY A 447 -26.31 -37.38 9.59
CA GLY A 447 -26.10 -38.65 10.27
C GLY A 447 -26.75 -38.77 11.66
N GLU A 448 -26.39 -39.85 12.37
CA GLU A 448 -26.88 -40.17 13.71
C GLU A 448 -25.75 -40.07 14.76
N PRO A 449 -26.06 -39.77 16.04
CA PRO A 449 -27.39 -39.39 16.54
C PRO A 449 -27.77 -37.96 16.13
N ILE A 450 -29.04 -37.71 15.79
CA ILE A 450 -29.53 -36.42 15.26
C ILE A 450 -29.08 -35.20 16.10
N HIS A 451 -29.11 -35.29 17.43
CA HIS A 451 -28.75 -34.17 18.31
C HIS A 451 -27.29 -33.70 18.20
N GLU A 452 -26.39 -34.52 17.62
CA GLU A 452 -25.00 -34.15 17.32
C GLU A 452 -24.79 -33.78 15.85
N LYS A 453 -25.65 -34.30 14.97
CA LYS A 453 -25.47 -34.26 13.51
C LYS A 453 -26.51 -33.40 12.78
N TYR A 454 -27.41 -32.75 13.50
CA TYR A 454 -28.36 -31.80 12.95
C TYR A 454 -27.68 -30.75 12.09
N THR A 455 -28.38 -30.26 11.07
CA THR A 455 -27.85 -29.31 10.09
C THR A 455 -28.42 -27.91 10.25
N HIS A 456 -29.60 -27.82 10.86
CA HIS A 456 -30.36 -26.59 11.02
C HIS A 456 -30.87 -26.43 12.44
N ARG A 457 -30.99 -25.17 12.87
CA ARG A 457 -31.65 -24.80 14.11
C ARG A 457 -32.85 -23.91 13.81
N LEU A 458 -33.92 -24.07 14.57
CA LEU A 458 -35.09 -23.19 14.51
C LEU A 458 -34.65 -21.78 14.94
N CYS A 459 -34.85 -20.78 14.07
CA CYS A 459 -34.51 -19.40 14.38
C CYS A 459 -35.74 -18.52 14.60
N HIS A 460 -36.87 -18.82 13.94
CA HIS A 460 -38.10 -18.04 14.11
C HIS A 460 -39.35 -18.86 13.77
N ALA A 461 -40.51 -18.32 14.17
CA ALA A 461 -41.81 -18.80 13.73
C ALA A 461 -42.65 -17.61 13.23
N THR A 462 -42.98 -17.57 11.95
CA THR A 462 -43.99 -16.65 11.41
C THR A 462 -45.36 -17.33 11.41
N ALA A 463 -46.41 -16.63 11.00
CA ALA A 463 -47.70 -17.26 10.77
C ALA A 463 -48.45 -16.58 9.64
N ILE A 464 -49.31 -17.36 9.01
CA ILE A 464 -50.30 -16.87 8.06
C ILE A 464 -51.70 -16.98 8.67
N SER A 465 -52.56 -16.04 8.31
CA SER A 465 -53.99 -16.07 8.65
C SER A 465 -54.78 -15.53 7.48
N LYS A 466 -55.88 -16.20 7.10
CA LYS A 466 -56.83 -15.64 6.13
C LYS A 466 -58.05 -15.11 6.88
N SER A 467 -58.45 -13.88 6.57
CA SER A 467 -59.73 -13.30 6.96
C SER A 467 -60.69 -13.38 5.77
N THR A 468 -61.66 -14.28 5.84
CA THR A 468 -62.83 -14.26 4.95
C THR A 468 -64.09 -13.97 5.78
N PRO A 469 -65.14 -13.34 5.20
CA PRO A 469 -66.33 -12.94 5.94
C PRO A 469 -67.07 -14.10 6.64
N ASP A 470 -66.92 -15.32 6.13
CA ASP A 470 -67.67 -16.51 6.56
C ASP A 470 -66.82 -17.56 7.32
N TYR A 471 -65.51 -17.30 7.55
CA TYR A 471 -64.59 -18.29 8.15
C TYR A 471 -63.79 -17.67 9.29
N ASP A 472 -63.63 -18.44 10.37
CA ASP A 472 -62.85 -18.02 11.53
C ASP A 472 -61.36 -18.30 11.27
N ASN A 473 -60.51 -17.31 11.57
CA ASN A 473 -59.11 -17.27 11.11
C ASN A 473 -58.27 -18.39 11.76
N ALA A 474 -57.96 -19.44 11.01
CA ALA A 474 -56.89 -20.38 11.37
C ALA A 474 -55.53 -19.67 11.28
N THR A 475 -54.72 -19.78 12.32
CA THR A 475 -53.32 -19.33 12.34
C THR A 475 -52.45 -20.53 12.04
N ILE A 476 -51.74 -20.49 10.91
CA ILE A 476 -50.86 -21.59 10.48
C ILE A 476 -49.41 -21.13 10.68
N PRO A 477 -48.65 -21.72 11.61
CA PRO A 477 -47.25 -21.40 11.81
C PRO A 477 -46.39 -21.85 10.62
N ILE A 478 -45.36 -21.05 10.35
CA ILE A 478 -44.29 -21.38 9.40
C ILE A 478 -42.97 -21.20 10.14
N PHE A 479 -42.14 -22.24 10.12
CA PHE A 479 -40.85 -22.23 10.83
C PHE A 479 -39.72 -21.85 9.88
N SER A 480 -38.89 -20.91 10.33
CA SER A 480 -37.64 -20.56 9.65
C SER A 480 -36.45 -21.12 10.42
N TRP A 481 -35.44 -21.52 9.66
CA TRP A 481 -34.30 -22.27 10.16
C TRP A 481 -33.00 -21.68 9.63
N THR A 482 -32.01 -21.52 10.51
CA THR A 482 -30.65 -21.14 10.13
C THR A 482 -29.75 -22.36 10.16
N HIS A 483 -28.78 -22.43 9.24
CA HIS A 483 -27.81 -23.52 9.23
C HIS A 483 -26.94 -23.52 10.50
N ARG A 484 -26.53 -24.70 10.96
CA ARG A 484 -25.79 -24.88 12.22
C ARG A 484 -24.47 -24.11 12.28
N SER A 485 -23.84 -23.88 11.11
CA SER A 485 -22.57 -23.14 11.05
C SER A 485 -22.69 -21.67 11.46
N ALA A 486 -23.88 -21.07 11.40
CA ALA A 486 -24.13 -19.72 11.93
C ALA A 486 -24.26 -19.71 13.46
N GLU A 487 -23.16 -20.00 14.16
CA GLU A 487 -23.14 -20.10 15.62
C GLU A 487 -23.36 -18.76 16.34
N TYR A 488 -23.90 -18.82 17.56
CA TYR A 488 -24.23 -17.63 18.36
C TYR A 488 -23.03 -16.75 18.76
N TYR A 489 -21.87 -17.36 19.03
CA TYR A 489 -20.74 -16.71 19.73
C TYR A 489 -19.73 -15.99 18.82
N ASN A 490 -19.85 -16.09 17.49
CA ASN A 490 -18.90 -15.48 16.55
C ASN A 490 -17.44 -15.82 16.92
N ARG A 491 -17.10 -17.11 17.08
CA ARG A 491 -15.80 -17.50 17.63
C ARG A 491 -14.68 -17.21 16.65
N ILE A 492 -13.61 -16.59 17.15
CA ILE A 492 -12.36 -16.37 16.41
C ILE A 492 -11.35 -17.40 16.92
N TYR A 493 -10.88 -18.24 16.01
CA TYR A 493 -9.99 -19.36 16.33
C TYR A 493 -8.52 -18.98 16.16
N PRO A 494 -7.60 -19.52 16.98
CA PRO A 494 -6.18 -19.20 16.87
C PRO A 494 -5.43 -19.98 15.80
N ASN A 495 -6.05 -21.04 15.25
CA ASN A 495 -5.40 -22.01 14.36
C ASN A 495 -6.08 -22.17 13.00
N LYS A 496 -7.08 -21.34 12.69
CA LYS A 496 -7.81 -21.37 11.41
C LYS A 496 -8.36 -20.01 11.03
N ILE A 497 -8.51 -19.79 9.72
CA ILE A 497 -9.13 -18.58 9.19
C ILE A 497 -10.59 -18.54 9.67
N THR A 498 -11.00 -17.44 10.27
CA THR A 498 -12.37 -17.25 10.75
C THR A 498 -13.08 -16.24 9.87
N LYS A 499 -14.08 -16.68 9.09
CA LYS A 499 -14.96 -15.82 8.30
C LYS A 499 -16.26 -15.54 9.05
N ILE A 500 -16.49 -14.29 9.39
CA ILE A 500 -17.72 -13.82 10.06
C ILE A 500 -18.52 -12.96 9.07
N PRO A 501 -19.72 -13.40 8.64
CA PRO A 501 -20.60 -12.60 7.80
C PRO A 501 -21.00 -11.29 8.48
N ALA A 502 -21.07 -10.20 7.71
CA ALA A 502 -21.39 -8.87 8.24
C ALA A 502 -22.79 -8.81 8.88
N VAL A 503 -23.74 -9.62 8.38
CA VAL A 503 -25.09 -9.74 8.95
C VAL A 503 -25.13 -10.35 10.36
N LYS A 504 -23.99 -10.82 10.89
CA LYS A 504 -23.83 -11.24 12.29
C LYS A 504 -23.58 -10.06 13.25
N MET A 505 -23.56 -8.83 12.74
CA MET A 505 -23.66 -7.63 13.57
C MET A 505 -24.89 -7.70 14.48
N TYR A 506 -24.80 -7.09 15.66
CA TYR A 506 -25.94 -6.98 16.56
C TYR A 506 -26.58 -5.58 16.54
N LYS A 507 -25.88 -4.60 15.97
CA LYS A 507 -26.30 -3.21 15.84
C LYS A 507 -25.85 -2.66 14.49
N LEU A 508 -26.70 -1.86 13.86
CA LEU A 508 -26.40 -1.09 12.66
C LEU A 508 -26.65 0.41 12.94
N ASP A 509 -26.02 1.26 12.13
CA ASP A 509 -26.40 2.66 11.99
C ASP A 509 -27.77 2.81 11.30
N ASP A 510 -28.47 3.92 11.52
CA ASP A 510 -29.78 4.19 10.91
C ASP A 510 -29.73 4.27 9.37
N LEU A 511 -28.58 4.65 8.79
CA LEU A 511 -28.36 4.69 7.34
C LEU A 511 -27.77 3.39 6.76
N SER A 512 -27.59 2.38 7.60
CA SER A 512 -27.11 1.05 7.21
C SER A 512 -28.25 0.04 7.25
N THR A 513 -28.36 -0.78 6.21
CA THR A 513 -29.47 -1.75 6.07
C THR A 513 -28.96 -3.13 5.70
N VAL A 514 -29.73 -4.16 6.08
CA VAL A 514 -29.51 -5.52 5.57
C VAL A 514 -30.23 -5.65 4.23
N VAL A 515 -29.57 -6.27 3.26
CA VAL A 515 -30.10 -6.48 1.91
C VAL A 515 -29.92 -7.93 1.51
N LYS A 516 -30.86 -8.43 0.69
CA LYS A 516 -30.85 -9.81 0.21
C LYS A 516 -29.52 -10.13 -0.48
N GLY A 517 -28.88 -11.23 -0.06
CA GLY A 517 -27.65 -11.69 -0.68
C GLY A 517 -27.85 -12.19 -2.13
N PRO A 518 -26.81 -12.15 -2.98
CA PRO A 518 -26.90 -12.61 -4.37
C PRO A 518 -27.03 -14.13 -4.53
N GLY A 519 -26.85 -14.91 -3.46
CA GLY A 519 -27.00 -16.37 -3.46
C GLY A 519 -25.69 -17.12 -3.21
N PHE A 520 -24.55 -16.64 -3.72
CA PHE A 520 -23.22 -17.26 -3.51
C PHE A 520 -22.49 -16.75 -2.24
N THR A 521 -23.16 -16.02 -1.36
CA THR A 521 -22.59 -15.48 -0.11
C THR A 521 -22.98 -16.31 1.11
N GLY A 522 -23.90 -17.26 0.96
CA GLY A 522 -24.41 -18.08 2.06
C GLY A 522 -25.37 -17.35 3.00
N GLY A 523 -25.74 -16.10 2.68
CA GLY A 523 -26.64 -15.25 3.45
C GLY A 523 -26.69 -13.83 2.91
N ASP A 524 -27.33 -12.94 3.68
CA ASP A 524 -27.55 -11.55 3.33
C ASP A 524 -26.30 -10.68 3.52
N LEU A 525 -26.36 -9.43 3.04
CA LEU A 525 -25.28 -8.44 3.08
C LEU A 525 -25.68 -7.23 3.92
N VAL A 526 -24.68 -6.47 4.40
CA VAL A 526 -24.90 -5.13 4.98
C VAL A 526 -24.56 -4.07 3.95
N LYS A 527 -25.47 -3.13 3.73
CA LYS A 527 -25.34 -2.02 2.77
C LYS A 527 -25.26 -0.69 3.51
N ARG A 528 -24.37 0.20 3.06
CA ARG A 528 -24.34 1.63 3.43
C ARG A 528 -24.11 2.48 2.19
N GLY A 529 -24.73 3.65 2.09
CA GLY A 529 -24.63 4.54 0.91
C GLY A 529 -23.82 5.83 1.10
N SER A 530 -23.24 6.06 2.27
CA SER A 530 -22.59 7.32 2.65
C SER A 530 -21.52 7.11 3.73
N ASN A 531 -20.73 8.15 4.02
CA ASN A 531 -19.74 8.12 5.10
C ASN A 531 -20.40 7.87 6.47
N GLY A 532 -19.68 7.23 7.39
CA GLY A 532 -20.06 7.06 8.79
C GLY A 532 -19.95 5.64 9.31
N TYR A 533 -20.49 5.46 10.53
CA TYR A 533 -20.62 4.18 11.23
C TYR A 533 -21.49 3.19 10.44
N ILE A 534 -21.08 1.92 10.36
CA ILE A 534 -21.86 0.86 9.70
C ILE A 534 -22.60 0.02 10.75
N GLY A 535 -21.86 -0.51 11.72
CA GLY A 535 -22.40 -1.44 12.71
C GLY A 535 -21.34 -2.11 13.59
N ASP A 536 -21.82 -2.86 14.57
CA ASP A 536 -21.01 -3.56 15.58
C ASP A 536 -21.19 -5.08 15.53
N ILE A 537 -20.07 -5.79 15.56
CA ILE A 537 -19.99 -7.24 15.81
C ILE A 537 -19.46 -7.44 17.22
N LYS A 538 -20.06 -8.37 17.95
CA LYS A 538 -19.46 -8.90 19.18
C LYS A 538 -19.00 -10.33 18.93
N ALA A 539 -17.77 -10.63 19.34
CA ALA A 539 -17.09 -11.89 19.05
C ALA A 539 -16.57 -12.55 20.33
N THR A 540 -16.27 -13.85 20.24
CA THR A 540 -15.58 -14.60 21.31
C THR A 540 -14.23 -15.07 20.79
N VAL A 541 -13.13 -14.59 21.36
CA VAL A 541 -11.78 -14.95 20.93
C VAL A 541 -11.29 -16.13 21.75
N ASN A 542 -10.99 -17.24 21.08
CA ASN A 542 -10.45 -18.41 21.76
C ASN A 542 -8.99 -18.16 22.16
N SER A 543 -8.59 -18.66 23.33
CA SER A 543 -7.23 -18.55 23.83
C SER A 543 -6.20 -19.19 22.86
N PRO A 544 -4.95 -18.67 22.80
CA PRO A 544 -4.43 -17.56 23.60
C PRO A 544 -4.69 -16.17 22.98
N LEU A 545 -4.95 -15.16 23.82
CA LEU A 545 -5.13 -13.76 23.37
C LEU A 545 -3.85 -13.13 22.77
N SER A 546 -2.69 -13.75 22.99
CA SER A 546 -1.43 -13.35 22.36
C SER A 546 -1.39 -13.65 20.86
N GLN A 547 -2.34 -14.43 20.34
CA GLN A 547 -2.43 -14.77 18.93
C GLN A 547 -2.62 -13.50 18.08
N LYS A 548 -1.80 -13.36 17.04
CA LYS A 548 -1.89 -12.27 16.06
C LYS A 548 -2.78 -12.68 14.89
N TYR A 549 -3.50 -11.72 14.35
CA TYR A 549 -4.37 -11.90 13.19
C TYR A 549 -4.09 -10.87 12.11
N ARG A 550 -3.95 -11.32 10.86
CA ARG A 550 -4.21 -10.49 9.70
C ARG A 550 -5.72 -10.40 9.49
N VAL A 551 -6.19 -9.26 8.98
CA VAL A 551 -7.62 -9.03 8.74
C VAL A 551 -7.83 -8.72 7.27
N ARG A 552 -8.93 -9.22 6.71
CA ARG A 552 -9.46 -8.72 5.44
C ARG A 552 -10.98 -8.62 5.45
N VAL A 553 -11.52 -7.71 4.66
CA VAL A 553 -12.97 -7.48 4.52
C VAL A 553 -13.38 -7.71 3.08
N ARG A 554 -14.36 -8.59 2.86
CA ARG A 554 -14.94 -8.85 1.53
C ARG A 554 -16.09 -7.87 1.27
N TYR A 555 -15.99 -7.11 0.18
CA TYR A 555 -16.89 -5.98 -0.11
C TYR A 555 -17.18 -5.83 -1.60
N ALA A 556 -18.20 -5.05 -1.94
CA ALA A 556 -18.52 -4.63 -3.30
C ALA A 556 -18.95 -3.15 -3.34
N THR A 557 -18.38 -2.37 -4.26
CA THR A 557 -18.71 -0.94 -4.40
C THR A 557 -18.21 -0.35 -5.73
N SER A 558 -18.76 0.81 -6.12
CA SER A 558 -18.32 1.59 -7.29
C SER A 558 -17.51 2.84 -6.97
N VAL A 559 -17.09 2.99 -5.71
CA VAL A 559 -16.35 4.16 -5.22
C VAL A 559 -15.05 3.77 -4.54
N PHE A 560 -14.17 4.73 -4.36
CA PHE A 560 -12.99 4.60 -3.50
C PHE A 560 -13.19 5.41 -2.22
N GLY A 561 -12.45 5.07 -1.17
CA GLY A 561 -12.54 5.72 0.13
C GLY A 561 -11.68 5.03 1.16
N LEU A 562 -11.99 5.24 2.43
CA LEU A 562 -11.26 4.72 3.58
C LEU A 562 -12.17 3.82 4.43
N PHE A 563 -11.70 2.63 4.76
CA PHE A 563 -12.39 1.71 5.66
C PHE A 563 -11.61 1.57 6.96
N ASN A 564 -12.30 1.79 8.08
CA ASN A 564 -11.72 1.69 9.40
C ASN A 564 -12.36 0.52 10.16
N VAL A 565 -11.54 -0.25 10.87
CA VAL A 565 -11.96 -1.25 11.84
C VAL A 565 -11.51 -0.79 13.22
N PHE A 566 -12.46 -0.70 14.13
CA PHE A 566 -12.20 -0.39 15.54
C PHE A 566 -12.35 -1.65 16.39
N ILE A 567 -11.52 -1.78 17.40
CA ILE A 567 -11.62 -2.82 18.43
C ILE A 567 -11.79 -2.11 19.76
N ASN A 568 -12.91 -2.36 20.45
CA ASN A 568 -13.30 -1.70 21.70
C ASN A 568 -13.15 -0.16 21.64
N ASP A 569 -13.67 0.44 20.57
CA ASP A 569 -13.70 1.89 20.32
C ASP A 569 -12.34 2.54 20.00
N GLU A 570 -11.27 1.77 19.90
CA GLU A 570 -9.96 2.25 19.40
C GLU A 570 -9.75 1.86 17.94
N ILE A 571 -9.17 2.76 17.13
CA ILE A 571 -8.84 2.47 15.73
C ILE A 571 -7.76 1.40 15.73
N ALA A 572 -8.12 0.18 15.31
CA ALA A 572 -7.19 -0.93 15.20
C ALA A 572 -6.59 -1.01 13.80
N LEU A 573 -7.40 -0.75 12.76
CA LEU A 573 -6.99 -0.87 11.37
C LEU A 573 -7.63 0.23 10.51
N GLN A 574 -6.88 0.73 9.54
CA GLN A 574 -7.32 1.75 8.59
C GLN A 574 -6.66 1.49 7.24
N LYS A 575 -7.46 1.50 6.16
CA LYS A 575 -6.93 1.29 4.80
C LYS A 575 -7.80 1.94 3.73
N ASN A 576 -7.15 2.53 2.72
CA ASN A 576 -7.80 2.99 1.51
C ASN A 576 -8.26 1.78 0.67
N PHE A 577 -9.50 1.82 0.19
CA PHE A 577 -10.06 0.83 -0.72
C PHE A 577 -10.40 1.47 -2.07
N GLN A 578 -10.51 0.64 -3.10
CA GLN A 578 -10.79 1.04 -4.49
C GLN A 578 -12.18 0.54 -4.92
N SER A 579 -12.70 1.06 -6.03
CA SER A 579 -13.92 0.53 -6.63
C SER A 579 -13.70 -0.90 -7.11
N THR A 580 -14.64 -1.81 -6.82
CA THR A 580 -14.61 -3.20 -7.31
C THR A 580 -15.34 -3.36 -8.64
N VAL A 581 -16.26 -2.44 -8.95
CA VAL A 581 -17.06 -2.40 -10.18
C VAL A 581 -17.27 -0.96 -10.64
N GLU A 582 -17.59 -0.76 -11.92
CA GLU A 582 -17.91 0.57 -12.44
C GLU A 582 -19.30 1.07 -11.98
N THR A 583 -20.28 0.16 -11.88
CA THR A 583 -21.66 0.49 -11.49
C THR A 583 -22.20 -0.53 -10.51
N ILE A 584 -22.99 -0.07 -9.53
CA ILE A 584 -23.58 -0.90 -8.49
C ILE A 584 -24.88 -0.26 -7.97
N GLY A 585 -25.81 -1.06 -7.44
CA GLY A 585 -27.05 -0.54 -6.85
C GLY A 585 -28.32 -1.09 -7.49
N GLU A 586 -29.38 -0.29 -7.48
CA GLU A 586 -30.71 -0.70 -7.91
C GLU A 586 -30.74 -1.11 -9.39
N GLY A 587 -31.38 -2.25 -9.68
CA GLY A 587 -31.44 -2.82 -11.04
C GLY A 587 -30.12 -3.42 -11.56
N LYS A 588 -29.08 -3.53 -10.73
CA LYS A 588 -27.80 -4.18 -11.08
C LYS A 588 -27.59 -5.44 -10.25
N ASP A 589 -27.34 -6.55 -10.93
CA ASP A 589 -27.05 -7.83 -10.27
C ASP A 589 -25.63 -7.84 -9.71
N LEU A 590 -25.47 -8.29 -8.46
CA LEU A 590 -24.16 -8.57 -7.88
C LEU A 590 -23.69 -9.95 -8.34
N THR A 591 -22.68 -9.97 -9.18
CA THR A 591 -22.03 -11.22 -9.64
C THR A 591 -20.83 -11.54 -8.76
N TYR A 592 -20.25 -12.74 -8.92
CA TYR A 592 -19.05 -13.12 -8.18
C TYR A 592 -17.91 -12.10 -8.37
N GLY A 593 -17.71 -11.63 -9.60
CA GLY A 593 -16.68 -10.65 -9.96
C GLY A 593 -16.94 -9.24 -9.41
N SER A 594 -18.12 -8.99 -8.83
CA SER A 594 -18.43 -7.69 -8.21
C SER A 594 -17.74 -7.49 -6.86
N PHE A 595 -17.22 -8.55 -6.24
CA PHE A 595 -16.62 -8.52 -4.91
C PHE A 595 -15.09 -8.47 -4.95
N GLY A 596 -14.51 -7.66 -4.06
CA GLY A 596 -13.07 -7.60 -3.79
C GLY A 596 -12.77 -7.73 -2.30
N TYR A 597 -11.50 -7.54 -1.93
CA TYR A 597 -11.04 -7.59 -0.54
C TYR A 597 -10.27 -6.33 -0.16
N ILE A 598 -10.55 -5.81 1.04
CA ILE A 598 -9.70 -4.84 1.73
C ILE A 598 -8.77 -5.66 2.63
N GLU A 599 -7.50 -5.77 2.28
CA GLU A 599 -6.53 -6.56 3.05
C GLU A 599 -5.60 -5.67 3.87
N TYR A 600 -5.58 -5.82 5.19
CA TYR A 600 -4.70 -5.02 6.05
C TYR A 600 -3.32 -5.68 6.16
N SER A 601 -2.26 -4.88 6.06
CA SER A 601 -0.88 -5.33 6.30
C SER A 601 -0.58 -5.43 7.80
N THR A 602 -1.12 -4.50 8.59
CA THR A 602 -0.96 -4.50 10.05
C THR A 602 -1.70 -5.67 10.69
N THR A 603 -1.00 -6.40 11.56
CA THR A 603 -1.60 -7.46 12.39
C THR A 603 -2.27 -6.87 13.62
N ILE A 604 -3.32 -7.52 14.11
CA ILE A 604 -4.01 -7.15 15.36
C ILE A 604 -3.84 -8.25 16.40
N GLN A 605 -3.91 -7.86 17.67
CA GLN A 605 -4.14 -8.74 18.80
C GLN A 605 -5.39 -8.27 19.53
N PHE A 606 -6.20 -9.21 20.01
CA PHE A 606 -7.41 -8.84 20.75
C PHE A 606 -7.07 -8.56 22.22
N PRO A 607 -7.55 -7.45 22.80
CA PRO A 607 -7.23 -7.07 24.17
C PRO A 607 -7.97 -7.91 25.22
N ASN A 608 -9.04 -8.62 24.84
CA ASN A 608 -9.83 -9.48 25.72
C ASN A 608 -10.58 -10.56 24.92
N GLU A 609 -11.21 -11.50 25.64
CA GLU A 609 -11.95 -12.64 25.07
C GLU A 609 -13.27 -12.24 24.38
N HIS A 610 -13.84 -11.06 24.69
CA HIS A 610 -15.14 -10.63 24.20
C HIS A 610 -15.11 -9.25 23.54
N PRO A 611 -14.31 -9.06 22.46
CA PRO A 611 -14.13 -7.76 21.85
C PRO A 611 -15.39 -7.30 21.10
N LYS A 612 -15.59 -5.99 21.10
CA LYS A 612 -16.48 -5.29 20.16
C LYS A 612 -15.67 -4.87 18.93
N ILE A 613 -16.13 -5.26 17.76
CA ILE A 613 -15.53 -4.92 16.46
C ILE A 613 -16.51 -4.01 15.72
N THR A 614 -16.05 -2.82 15.33
CA THR A 614 -16.89 -1.77 14.75
C THR A 614 -16.34 -1.34 13.38
N PHE A 615 -17.23 -1.17 12.39
CA PHE A 615 -16.84 -0.78 11.03
C PHE A 615 -17.30 0.64 10.68
N HIS A 616 -16.40 1.42 10.09
CA HIS A 616 -16.68 2.78 9.62
C HIS A 616 -16.19 2.98 8.18
N LEU A 617 -16.95 3.79 7.45
CA LEU A 617 -16.66 4.21 6.09
C LEU A 617 -16.37 5.70 6.06
N ASN A 618 -15.20 6.13 5.60
CA ASN A 618 -14.78 7.53 5.61
C ASN A 618 -14.24 7.95 4.23
N HIS A 619 -14.17 9.26 3.97
CA HIS A 619 -13.55 9.82 2.76
C HIS A 619 -14.05 9.22 1.43
N LEU A 620 -15.33 8.83 1.35
CA LEU A 620 -15.92 8.36 0.10
C LEU A 620 -15.83 9.42 -1.00
N SER A 621 -15.49 8.98 -2.22
CA SER A 621 -15.47 9.86 -3.39
C SER A 621 -16.84 10.36 -3.81
N ASN A 622 -17.91 9.59 -3.57
CA ASN A 622 -19.31 10.03 -3.67
C ASN A 622 -20.25 9.10 -2.86
N ASN A 623 -21.51 9.50 -2.71
CA ASN A 623 -22.54 8.65 -2.10
C ASN A 623 -22.96 7.55 -3.08
N SER A 624 -22.48 6.33 -2.86
CA SER A 624 -22.81 5.14 -3.64
C SER A 624 -22.92 3.93 -2.70
N PRO A 625 -23.71 2.89 -3.05
CA PRO A 625 -23.77 1.67 -2.26
C PRO A 625 -22.41 1.00 -2.04
N PHE A 626 -22.12 0.73 -0.77
CA PHE A 626 -21.03 -0.09 -0.28
C PHE A 626 -21.63 -1.31 0.42
N TYR A 627 -21.37 -2.50 -0.12
CA TYR A 627 -21.84 -3.77 0.44
C TYR A 627 -20.71 -4.47 1.19
N VAL A 628 -20.98 -4.92 2.41
CA VAL A 628 -20.09 -5.75 3.22
C VAL A 628 -20.65 -7.17 3.25
N ASP A 629 -19.85 -8.14 2.80
CA ASP A 629 -20.16 -9.57 2.89
C ASP A 629 -19.67 -10.15 4.21
N SER A 630 -18.37 -10.05 4.46
CA SER A 630 -17.75 -10.66 5.63
C SER A 630 -16.45 -9.98 6.04
N ILE A 631 -16.10 -10.17 7.30
CA ILE A 631 -14.75 -9.96 7.82
C ILE A 631 -14.07 -11.30 8.05
N GLU A 632 -12.77 -11.38 7.76
CA GLU A 632 -11.97 -12.59 7.89
C GLU A 632 -10.73 -12.32 8.76
N PHE A 633 -10.56 -13.16 9.79
CA PHE A 633 -9.41 -13.14 10.71
C PHE A 633 -8.50 -14.32 10.39
N ILE A 634 -7.28 -14.04 9.99
CA ILE A 634 -6.28 -15.03 9.55
C ILE A 634 -5.20 -15.09 10.62
N PRO A 635 -5.12 -16.17 11.42
CA PRO A 635 -4.08 -16.28 12.41
C PRO A 635 -2.72 -16.37 11.74
N VAL A 636 -1.77 -15.62 12.26
CA VAL A 636 -0.38 -15.61 11.79
C VAL A 636 0.55 -15.91 12.95
N ASP A 637 1.76 -16.41 12.65
CA ASP A 637 2.75 -16.67 13.68
C ASP A 637 3.04 -15.41 14.52
N VAL A 638 3.39 -15.59 15.79
CA VAL A 638 3.70 -14.47 16.70
C VAL A 638 4.80 -13.55 16.14
N ASN A 639 5.72 -14.13 15.36
CA ASN A 639 6.85 -13.46 14.71
C ASN A 639 6.57 -13.09 13.24
N TYR A 640 5.32 -13.12 12.78
CA TYR A 640 4.96 -12.89 11.39
C TYR A 640 5.46 -11.54 10.86
N ASP A 641 5.27 -10.45 11.62
CA ASP A 641 5.72 -9.12 11.20
C ASP A 641 7.25 -9.09 10.99
N GLU A 642 8.00 -9.85 11.81
CA GLU A 642 9.45 -9.97 11.69
C GLU A 642 9.87 -10.81 10.47
N LYS A 643 9.09 -11.86 10.16
CA LYS A 643 9.28 -12.65 8.94
C LYS A 643 9.00 -11.81 7.69
N GLU A 644 7.94 -11.00 7.68
CA GLU A 644 7.60 -10.12 6.57
C GLU A 644 8.68 -9.06 6.35
N LYS A 645 9.23 -8.48 7.42
CA LYS A 645 10.40 -7.59 7.36
C LYS A 645 11.60 -8.29 6.71
N LEU A 646 11.89 -9.53 7.11
CA LEU A 646 12.97 -10.34 6.52
C LEU A 646 12.75 -10.55 5.01
N GLU A 647 11.55 -10.97 4.60
CA GLU A 647 11.21 -11.20 3.20
C GLU A 647 11.30 -9.91 2.36
N LYS A 648 10.80 -8.79 2.90
CA LYS A 648 10.92 -7.46 2.27
C LYS A 648 12.38 -7.06 2.08
N ALA A 649 13.21 -7.24 3.11
CA ALA A 649 14.64 -6.93 3.04
C ALA A 649 15.38 -7.85 2.05
N GLN A 650 15.06 -9.15 2.02
CA GLN A 650 15.66 -10.10 1.10
C GLN A 650 15.32 -9.77 -0.36
N LYS A 651 14.06 -9.42 -0.63
CA LYS A 651 13.64 -8.93 -1.95
C LYS A 651 14.37 -7.64 -2.33
N ALA A 652 14.45 -6.67 -1.43
CA ALA A 652 15.12 -5.40 -1.66
C ALA A 652 16.62 -5.59 -1.98
N VAL A 653 17.32 -6.43 -1.22
CA VAL A 653 18.74 -6.77 -1.46
C VAL A 653 18.91 -7.46 -2.81
N ASN A 654 18.07 -8.44 -3.15
CA ASN A 654 18.14 -9.14 -4.43
C ASN A 654 17.97 -8.19 -5.63
N THR A 655 17.11 -7.17 -5.51
CA THR A 655 16.90 -6.18 -6.59
C THR A 655 18.07 -5.22 -6.83
N LEU A 656 19.07 -5.16 -5.93
CA LEU A 656 20.24 -4.29 -6.13
C LEU A 656 21.16 -4.78 -7.26
N PHE A 657 21.15 -6.09 -7.54
CA PHE A 657 22.15 -6.72 -8.39
C PHE A 657 21.64 -7.09 -9.77
N THR A 658 22.54 -7.19 -10.75
CA THR A 658 22.29 -7.88 -12.01
C THR A 658 22.23 -9.39 -11.81
N GLU A 659 21.75 -10.12 -12.82
CA GLU A 659 21.78 -11.57 -12.83
C GLU A 659 23.21 -12.09 -12.55
N GLY A 660 23.36 -13.07 -11.65
CA GLY A 660 24.65 -13.58 -11.17
C GLY A 660 25.34 -12.76 -10.06
N ARG A 661 24.77 -11.64 -9.59
CA ARG A 661 25.26 -10.82 -8.46
C ARG A 661 26.67 -10.21 -8.60
N ASN A 662 27.18 -10.07 -9.82
CA ASN A 662 28.54 -9.55 -10.06
C ASN A 662 28.60 -8.02 -10.26
N ALA A 663 27.47 -7.36 -10.50
CA ALA A 663 27.37 -5.92 -10.67
C ALA A 663 26.07 -5.37 -10.09
N LEU A 664 26.02 -4.06 -9.82
CA LEU A 664 24.79 -3.36 -9.48
C LEU A 664 23.95 -3.10 -10.74
N GLN A 665 22.62 -3.08 -10.59
CA GLN A 665 21.77 -2.63 -11.69
C GLN A 665 22.04 -1.15 -12.01
N LYS A 666 21.94 -0.78 -13.29
CA LYS A 666 22.34 0.54 -13.81
C LYS A 666 21.63 1.73 -13.12
N TYR A 667 20.37 1.54 -12.73
CA TYR A 667 19.54 2.59 -12.13
C TYR A 667 19.63 2.63 -10.60
N VAL A 668 20.23 1.62 -9.94
CA VAL A 668 20.43 1.62 -8.49
C VAL A 668 21.44 2.71 -8.15
N THR A 669 21.07 3.65 -7.28
CA THR A 669 21.93 4.72 -6.77
C THR A 669 22.64 4.33 -5.49
N ASP A 670 23.70 5.04 -5.14
CA ASP A 670 24.39 4.85 -3.86
C ASP A 670 23.46 5.03 -2.65
N TYR A 671 22.58 6.05 -2.69
CA TYR A 671 21.53 6.25 -1.69
C TYR A 671 20.59 5.06 -1.56
N LYS A 672 20.17 4.45 -2.68
CA LYS A 672 19.28 3.27 -2.62
C LYS A 672 19.95 2.08 -1.94
N VAL A 673 21.25 1.88 -2.13
CA VAL A 673 22.00 0.84 -1.42
C VAL A 673 21.98 1.10 0.10
N ASP A 674 22.13 2.35 0.53
CA ASP A 674 22.06 2.71 1.95
C ASP A 674 20.67 2.48 2.53
N GLN A 675 19.60 2.84 1.82
CA GLN A 675 18.22 2.59 2.25
C GLN A 675 17.92 1.08 2.38
N VAL A 676 18.40 0.27 1.44
CA VAL A 676 18.29 -1.20 1.56
C VAL A 676 19.13 -1.72 2.73
N SER A 677 20.26 -1.09 3.03
CA SER A 677 21.05 -1.44 4.21
C SER A 677 20.33 -1.10 5.52
N ILE A 678 19.57 0.00 5.57
CA ILE A 678 18.71 0.34 6.71
C ILE A 678 17.60 -0.71 6.87
N LEU A 679 16.93 -1.13 5.79
CA LEU A 679 15.94 -2.23 5.83
C LEU A 679 16.52 -3.49 6.48
N VAL A 680 17.75 -3.86 6.12
CA VAL A 680 18.42 -5.05 6.66
C VAL A 680 18.76 -4.89 8.15
N ASP A 681 19.12 -3.69 8.61
CA ASP A 681 19.41 -3.46 10.03
C ASP A 681 18.16 -3.59 10.91
N CYS A 682 16.98 -3.34 10.35
CA CYS A 682 15.69 -3.47 11.01
C CYS A 682 15.19 -4.91 11.18
N ILE A 683 15.87 -5.90 10.62
CA ILE A 683 15.58 -7.33 10.83
C ILE A 683 15.98 -7.70 12.27
N SER A 684 15.12 -8.44 13.00
CA SER A 684 15.48 -8.97 14.33
C SER A 684 16.72 -9.87 14.28
N GLY A 685 17.78 -9.46 14.99
CA GLY A 685 19.01 -10.25 15.15
C GLY A 685 18.82 -11.47 16.05
N ASP A 686 17.82 -11.45 16.92
CA ASP A 686 17.52 -12.56 17.83
C ASP A 686 16.76 -13.68 17.12
N LEU A 687 15.87 -13.33 16.18
CA LEU A 687 15.06 -14.29 15.43
C LEU A 687 15.76 -14.81 14.18
N TYR A 688 16.48 -13.95 13.44
CA TYR A 688 17.08 -14.28 12.14
C TYR A 688 18.57 -13.90 12.06
N PRO A 689 19.43 -14.37 12.99
CA PRO A 689 20.84 -13.94 13.04
C PRO A 689 21.63 -14.32 11.78
N ASN A 690 21.34 -15.48 11.19
CA ASN A 690 22.08 -15.97 10.03
C ASN A 690 21.69 -15.23 8.76
N GLU A 691 20.39 -15.10 8.51
CA GLU A 691 19.81 -14.42 7.36
C GLU A 691 20.13 -12.93 7.39
N LYS A 692 20.01 -12.28 8.57
CA LYS A 692 20.44 -10.89 8.76
C LYS A 692 21.92 -10.73 8.41
N ARG A 693 22.79 -11.60 8.92
CA ARG A 693 24.23 -11.56 8.63
C ARG A 693 24.53 -11.76 7.14
N GLU A 694 23.83 -12.68 6.47
CA GLU A 694 23.98 -12.89 5.03
C GLU A 694 23.55 -11.66 4.23
N LEU A 695 22.38 -11.09 4.52
CA LEU A 695 21.88 -9.88 3.88
C LEU A 695 22.79 -8.66 4.17
N GLN A 696 23.33 -8.55 5.38
CA GLN A 696 24.33 -7.54 5.72
C GLN A 696 25.60 -7.69 4.90
N ASN A 697 26.08 -8.91 4.68
CA ASN A 697 27.25 -9.16 3.83
C ASN A 697 26.97 -8.80 2.37
N LEU A 698 25.79 -9.16 1.85
CA LEU A 698 25.37 -8.82 0.49
C LEU A 698 25.23 -7.32 0.31
N VAL A 699 24.56 -6.59 1.22
CA VAL A 699 24.41 -5.14 1.06
C VAL A 699 25.74 -4.39 1.25
N LYS A 700 26.64 -4.88 2.11
CA LYS A 700 28.02 -4.37 2.19
C LYS A 700 28.79 -4.61 0.88
N TYR A 701 28.60 -5.77 0.25
CA TYR A 701 29.18 -6.05 -1.07
C TYR A 701 28.60 -5.14 -2.16
N ALA A 702 27.28 -4.91 -2.17
CA ALA A 702 26.63 -3.91 -3.03
C ALA A 702 27.24 -2.52 -2.84
N LYS A 703 27.49 -2.09 -1.59
CA LYS A 703 28.14 -0.80 -1.31
C LYS A 703 29.57 -0.73 -1.85
N ARG A 704 30.36 -1.80 -1.75
CA ARG A 704 31.69 -1.86 -2.38
C ARG A 704 31.64 -1.78 -3.90
N LEU A 705 30.64 -2.40 -4.53
CA LEU A 705 30.41 -2.26 -5.97
C LEU A 705 30.01 -0.82 -6.35
N SER A 706 29.22 -0.15 -5.51
CA SER A 706 28.89 1.28 -5.66
C SER A 706 30.16 2.14 -5.65
N TYR A 707 31.05 1.93 -4.67
CA TYR A 707 32.34 2.62 -4.65
C TYR A 707 33.23 2.27 -5.83
N SER A 708 33.28 1.01 -6.24
CA SER A 708 34.12 0.56 -7.36
C SER A 708 33.71 1.17 -8.71
N ARG A 709 32.42 1.48 -8.92
CA ARG A 709 31.94 2.14 -10.15
C ARG A 709 31.98 3.67 -10.08
N ASN A 710 32.13 4.23 -8.87
CA ASN A 710 32.16 5.67 -8.66
C ASN A 710 33.53 6.21 -9.07
N LEU A 711 33.54 7.21 -9.95
CA LEU A 711 34.77 7.81 -10.46
C LEU A 711 35.34 8.88 -9.52
N LEU A 712 34.52 9.36 -8.57
CA LEU A 712 34.93 10.28 -7.52
C LEU A 712 35.90 9.56 -6.56
N LEU A 713 37.01 10.22 -6.27
CA LEU A 713 37.91 9.93 -5.17
C LEU A 713 37.29 10.42 -3.86
N ASP A 714 37.60 9.73 -2.75
CA ASP A 714 37.06 10.02 -1.43
C ASP A 714 35.51 10.21 -1.42
N PRO A 715 34.73 9.17 -1.80
CA PRO A 715 33.27 9.25 -1.79
C PRO A 715 32.67 9.32 -0.37
N THR A 716 33.49 9.17 0.67
CA THR A 716 33.12 9.23 2.09
C THR A 716 33.49 10.55 2.76
N PHE A 717 34.17 11.45 2.04
CA PHE A 717 34.56 12.78 2.53
C PHE A 717 35.52 12.72 3.73
N ASP A 718 36.33 11.67 3.84
CA ASP A 718 37.22 11.44 4.98
C ASP A 718 38.44 12.37 4.93
N SER A 719 38.77 12.93 3.76
CA SER A 719 40.05 13.59 3.52
C SER A 719 39.96 14.89 2.70
N ILE A 720 38.86 15.65 2.83
CA ILE A 720 38.72 16.96 2.17
C ILE A 720 39.94 17.85 2.47
N ASN A 721 40.52 18.45 1.43
CA ASN A 721 41.74 19.25 1.45
C ASN A 721 43.03 18.49 1.82
N SER A 722 43.03 17.16 1.80
CA SER A 722 44.24 16.36 2.01
C SER A 722 45.16 16.40 0.80
N SER A 723 46.45 16.66 1.05
CA SER A 723 47.51 16.57 0.06
C SER A 723 47.86 15.14 -0.36
N GLU A 724 47.40 14.13 0.38
CA GLU A 724 47.76 12.72 0.15
C GLU A 724 46.83 12.03 -0.86
N GLU A 725 45.53 12.36 -0.86
CA GLU A 725 44.53 11.63 -1.63
C GLU A 725 44.09 12.33 -2.93
N ASN A 726 44.47 13.59 -3.15
CA ASN A 726 44.10 14.39 -4.34
C ASN A 726 42.59 14.29 -4.69
N GLY A 727 41.73 14.17 -3.68
CA GLY A 727 40.28 14.00 -3.81
C GLY A 727 39.55 15.33 -3.85
N TRP A 728 38.83 15.63 -2.76
CA TRP A 728 38.01 16.84 -2.65
C TRP A 728 38.79 18.06 -2.16
N TYR A 729 38.49 19.20 -2.76
CA TYR A 729 38.98 20.52 -2.34
C TYR A 729 37.80 21.40 -1.96
N GLY A 730 37.78 21.91 -0.74
CA GLY A 730 36.65 22.63 -0.15
C GLY A 730 37.05 23.95 0.50
N SER A 731 36.14 24.91 0.48
CA SER A 731 36.27 26.17 1.24
C SER A 731 35.98 25.97 2.73
N ASN A 732 36.13 27.05 3.49
CA ASN A 732 35.51 27.15 4.82
C ASN A 732 33.97 27.16 4.68
N GLY A 733 33.23 26.73 5.72
CA GLY A 733 31.76 26.69 5.70
C GLY A 733 31.15 25.34 5.29
N ILE A 734 31.97 24.29 5.18
CA ILE A 734 31.54 22.91 4.97
C ILE A 734 31.65 22.16 6.30
N VAL A 735 30.56 21.49 6.70
CA VAL A 735 30.54 20.58 7.84
C VAL A 735 30.20 19.18 7.35
N ILE A 736 30.92 18.18 7.85
CA ILE A 736 30.64 16.77 7.56
C ILE A 736 29.80 16.21 8.71
N GLY A 737 28.58 15.80 8.40
CA GLY A 737 27.76 15.03 9.31
C GLY A 737 28.07 13.53 9.21
N ASN A 738 27.85 12.78 10.29
CA ASN A 738 28.06 11.33 10.33
C ASN A 738 26.76 10.61 10.66
N GLY A 739 25.99 10.29 9.62
CA GLY A 739 24.73 9.56 9.70
C GLY A 739 23.58 10.34 10.37
N ASP A 740 22.38 10.24 9.79
CA ASP A 740 21.14 10.76 10.39
C ASP A 740 19.92 9.92 9.94
N PHE A 741 18.71 10.47 9.94
CA PHE A 741 17.53 9.73 9.45
C PHE A 741 17.57 9.39 7.95
N VAL A 742 18.21 10.23 7.13
CA VAL A 742 18.24 10.13 5.66
C VAL A 742 19.52 9.47 5.18
N PHE A 743 20.66 9.96 5.64
CA PHE A 743 21.99 9.52 5.25
C PHE A 743 22.52 8.45 6.22
N LYS A 744 22.95 7.31 5.68
CA LYS A 744 23.56 6.24 6.49
C LYS A 744 25.03 6.52 6.79
N GLY A 745 25.76 7.07 5.83
CA GLY A 745 27.18 7.43 5.93
C GLY A 745 27.40 8.93 6.13
N ASN A 746 28.63 9.38 5.83
CA ASN A 746 28.99 10.79 5.87
C ASN A 746 28.22 11.58 4.80
N TYR A 747 27.82 12.80 5.15
CA TYR A 747 27.14 13.73 4.26
C TYR A 747 27.65 15.15 4.51
N LEU A 748 27.33 16.06 3.61
CA LEU A 748 27.81 17.42 3.60
C LEU A 748 26.71 18.39 4.02
N ILE A 749 27.10 19.37 4.84
CA ILE A 749 26.29 20.53 5.19
C ILE A 749 27.04 21.77 4.72
N PHE A 750 26.42 22.54 3.81
CA PHE A 750 26.94 23.82 3.35
C PHE A 750 26.17 24.95 4.02
N SER A 751 26.91 25.96 4.49
CA SER A 751 26.35 27.25 4.88
C SER A 751 26.60 28.31 3.80
N GLY A 752 25.72 29.32 3.75
CA GLY A 752 25.90 30.51 2.91
C GLY A 752 27.17 31.28 3.24
N THR A 753 27.57 32.16 2.32
CA THR A 753 28.78 32.97 2.45
C THR A 753 28.45 34.43 2.75
N ASN A 754 29.29 35.07 3.58
CA ASN A 754 29.20 36.51 3.87
C ASN A 754 29.77 37.39 2.76
N ASP A 755 30.50 36.80 1.79
CA ASP A 755 31.09 37.50 0.67
C ASP A 755 30.87 36.69 -0.62
N THR A 756 30.12 37.26 -1.56
CA THR A 756 29.81 36.62 -2.85
C THR A 756 31.05 36.34 -3.70
N GLN A 757 32.17 37.04 -3.41
CA GLN A 757 33.46 36.82 -4.05
C GLN A 757 34.19 35.58 -3.49
N TYR A 758 33.78 35.08 -2.32
CA TYR A 758 34.31 33.88 -1.66
C TYR A 758 33.16 32.88 -1.34
N PRO A 759 32.63 32.19 -2.36
CA PRO A 759 31.52 31.24 -2.18
C PRO A 759 31.91 30.05 -1.30
N THR A 760 30.92 29.41 -0.68
CA THR A 760 31.11 28.08 -0.10
C THR A 760 31.18 27.08 -1.24
N TYR A 761 32.28 26.36 -1.40
CA TYR A 761 32.48 25.45 -2.54
C TYR A 761 33.12 24.13 -2.16
N LEU A 762 32.80 23.09 -2.92
CA LEU A 762 33.48 21.80 -2.91
C LEU A 762 33.68 21.33 -4.35
N TYR A 763 34.92 21.06 -4.76
CA TYR A 763 35.20 20.58 -6.10
C TYR A 763 36.19 19.43 -6.14
N GLN A 764 36.11 18.66 -7.22
CA GLN A 764 37.04 17.60 -7.56
C GLN A 764 37.17 17.50 -9.08
N LYS A 765 38.36 17.12 -9.53
CA LYS A 765 38.61 16.78 -10.94
C LYS A 765 38.69 15.27 -11.10
N ILE A 766 37.82 14.72 -11.94
CA ILE A 766 37.95 13.34 -12.42
C ILE A 766 39.04 13.32 -13.49
N ASP A 767 40.08 12.53 -13.24
CA ASP A 767 41.23 12.44 -14.13
C ASP A 767 40.86 11.83 -15.48
N GLU A 768 41.50 12.36 -16.54
CA GLU A 768 41.29 11.96 -17.92
C GLU A 768 41.56 10.46 -18.15
N SER A 769 42.45 9.83 -17.39
CA SER A 769 42.77 8.39 -17.48
C SER A 769 41.62 7.46 -17.08
N LYS A 770 40.65 7.96 -16.29
CA LYS A 770 39.46 7.19 -15.89
C LYS A 770 38.31 7.31 -16.89
N LEU A 771 38.47 8.14 -17.92
CA LEU A 771 37.42 8.48 -18.88
C LEU A 771 37.61 7.74 -20.21
N LYS A 772 36.50 7.46 -20.88
CA LYS A 772 36.46 6.81 -22.19
C LYS A 772 36.05 7.82 -23.26
N GLU A 773 36.54 7.63 -24.48
CA GLU A 773 36.13 8.46 -25.63
C GLU A 773 34.63 8.31 -25.90
N TYR A 774 33.99 9.40 -26.32
CA TYR A 774 32.60 9.40 -26.77
C TYR A 774 31.65 8.67 -25.82
N THR A 775 31.74 8.97 -24.52
CA THR A 775 31.00 8.31 -23.45
C THR A 775 30.28 9.32 -22.58
N ARG A 776 29.03 9.02 -22.20
CA ARG A 776 28.23 9.81 -21.26
C ARG A 776 28.54 9.38 -19.84
N TYR A 777 28.79 10.37 -19.00
CA TYR A 777 28.91 10.23 -17.55
C TYR A 777 27.77 10.97 -16.85
N LYS A 778 27.35 10.45 -15.71
CA LYS A 778 26.22 10.98 -14.95
C LYS A 778 26.65 11.23 -13.51
N LEU A 779 26.65 12.50 -13.10
CA LEU A 779 26.69 12.91 -11.70
C LEU A 779 25.32 12.66 -11.09
N LYS A 780 25.28 12.02 -9.93
CA LYS A 780 24.09 11.76 -9.13
C LYS A 780 24.39 12.06 -7.66
N GLY A 781 23.34 12.33 -6.90
CA GLY A 781 23.40 12.47 -5.46
C GLY A 781 22.01 12.57 -4.85
N PHE A 782 21.97 12.68 -3.54
CA PHE A 782 20.73 12.86 -2.78
C PHE A 782 20.83 14.08 -1.88
N ILE A 783 19.81 14.93 -1.91
CA ILE A 783 19.69 16.16 -1.15
C ILE A 783 18.52 15.99 -0.20
N GLU A 784 18.77 16.13 1.10
CA GLU A 784 17.72 16.15 2.11
C GLU A 784 16.97 17.48 2.06
N SER A 785 17.70 18.59 2.05
CA SER A 785 17.15 19.94 1.87
C SER A 785 18.22 20.89 1.33
N SER A 786 17.79 21.91 0.56
CA SER A 786 18.71 22.93 0.05
C SER A 786 18.00 24.21 -0.40
N GLN A 787 18.76 25.30 -0.37
CA GLN A 787 18.45 26.59 -0.97
C GLN A 787 19.72 27.15 -1.64
N ASP A 788 19.61 27.56 -2.90
CA ASP A 788 20.68 28.12 -3.73
C ASP A 788 21.88 27.18 -3.96
N LEU A 789 21.70 25.86 -3.84
CA LEU A 789 22.79 24.90 -4.11
C LEU A 789 23.04 24.77 -5.61
N GLU A 790 24.19 25.23 -6.07
CA GLU A 790 24.60 25.07 -7.47
C GLU A 790 25.46 23.82 -7.64
N ALA A 791 25.04 22.92 -8.54
CA ALA A 791 25.80 21.72 -8.91
C ALA A 791 26.29 21.82 -10.37
N TYR A 792 27.58 21.61 -10.58
CA TYR A 792 28.28 21.78 -11.85
C TYR A 792 28.95 20.49 -12.32
N VAL A 793 28.89 20.25 -13.63
CA VAL A 793 29.79 19.35 -14.36
C VAL A 793 30.42 20.09 -15.52
N ILE A 794 31.75 20.10 -15.59
CA ILE A 794 32.50 20.98 -16.50
C ILE A 794 33.56 20.19 -17.26
N ARG A 795 33.55 20.33 -18.58
CA ARG A 795 34.60 19.82 -19.49
C ARG A 795 34.89 20.86 -20.59
N TYR A 796 34.24 20.75 -21.75
CA TYR A 796 34.37 21.74 -22.84
C TYR A 796 33.60 23.02 -22.54
N ASP A 797 32.41 22.88 -21.95
CA ASP A 797 31.56 23.92 -21.43
C ASP A 797 31.13 23.52 -19.99
N ALA A 798 30.68 24.50 -19.20
CA ALA A 798 30.06 24.24 -17.90
C ALA A 798 28.57 23.95 -18.08
N LYS A 799 28.09 22.84 -17.51
CA LYS A 799 26.66 22.61 -17.28
C LYS A 799 26.40 22.72 -15.80
N HIS A 800 25.34 23.42 -15.41
CA HIS A 800 24.98 23.56 -14.01
C HIS A 800 23.48 23.62 -13.81
N ARG A 801 23.07 23.39 -12.57
CA ARG A 801 21.71 23.53 -12.09
C ARG A 801 21.75 24.07 -10.65
N THR A 802 20.85 25.00 -10.35
CA THR A 802 20.55 25.41 -8.98
C THR A 802 19.45 24.52 -8.45
N LEU A 803 19.62 23.98 -7.24
CA LEU A 803 18.76 22.96 -6.65
C LEU A 803 18.19 23.50 -5.33
N ASP A 804 16.87 23.70 -5.32
CA ASP A 804 16.10 24.14 -4.15
C ASP A 804 15.15 23.02 -3.73
N VAL A 805 15.45 22.37 -2.61
CA VAL A 805 14.77 21.15 -2.15
C VAL A 805 14.16 21.39 -0.78
N SER A 806 12.84 21.22 -0.69
CA SER A 806 12.06 21.41 0.54
C SER A 806 12.37 20.33 1.58
N ASP A 807 12.31 20.69 2.85
CA ASP A 807 12.47 19.75 3.96
C ASP A 807 11.13 19.06 4.29
N ASN A 808 10.79 18.00 3.55
CA ASN A 808 9.50 17.31 3.67
C ASN A 808 9.59 15.77 3.69
N LEU A 809 10.78 15.21 3.90
CA LEU A 809 10.99 13.75 3.94
C LEU A 809 10.54 13.10 5.26
N LEU A 810 10.54 13.87 6.35
CA LEU A 810 10.33 13.37 7.71
C LEU A 810 9.17 14.11 8.37
N PRO A 811 8.42 13.45 9.28
CA PRO A 811 7.35 14.10 10.03
C PRO A 811 7.90 15.08 11.08
N ASP A 812 7.08 16.05 11.50
CA ASP A 812 7.41 17.06 12.51
C ASP A 812 7.89 16.46 13.85
N ILE A 813 7.41 15.26 14.20
CA ILE A 813 7.82 14.51 15.38
C ILE A 813 8.66 13.32 14.92
N LEU A 814 9.97 13.44 15.11
CA LEU A 814 10.93 12.40 14.74
C LEU A 814 10.85 11.22 15.71
N PRO A 815 10.80 9.98 15.20
CA PRO A 815 10.77 8.81 16.06
C PRO A 815 12.15 8.55 16.67
N GLU A 816 12.23 8.53 17.99
CA GLU A 816 13.44 8.20 18.74
C GLU A 816 13.37 6.77 19.29
N ASN A 817 14.52 6.14 19.48
CA ASN A 817 14.62 4.88 20.20
C ASN A 817 14.63 5.15 21.72
N THR A 818 14.61 4.10 22.53
CA THR A 818 14.61 4.21 24.01
C THR A 818 15.82 4.93 24.59
N CYS A 819 16.88 5.12 23.81
CA CYS A 819 18.10 5.82 24.19
C CYS A 819 18.11 7.29 23.73
N GLY A 820 17.06 7.77 23.05
CA GLY A 820 17.00 9.12 22.49
C GLY A 820 17.75 9.28 21.16
N GLU A 821 18.12 8.18 20.49
CA GLU A 821 18.76 8.22 19.17
C GLU A 821 17.73 8.06 18.04
N PRO A 822 18.02 8.53 16.82
CA PRO A 822 17.16 8.36 15.65
C PRO A 822 16.71 6.92 15.39
N ASN A 823 15.40 6.65 15.43
CA ASN A 823 14.83 5.35 15.09
C ASN A 823 14.55 5.24 13.58
N ARG A 824 15.59 4.89 12.82
CA ARG A 824 15.51 4.70 11.35
C ARG A 824 14.49 3.65 10.91
N CYS A 825 14.24 2.62 11.73
CA CYS A 825 13.26 1.58 11.41
C CYS A 825 11.82 2.09 11.49
N ALA A 826 11.52 2.98 12.43
CA ALA A 826 10.22 3.65 12.50
C ALA A 826 10.05 4.73 11.42
N ALA A 827 11.14 5.41 11.03
CA ALA A 827 11.12 6.43 9.98
C ALA A 827 10.95 5.87 8.56
N GLN A 828 11.18 4.56 8.37
CA GLN A 828 11.25 3.93 7.06
C GLN A 828 9.96 4.03 6.24
N GLN A 829 8.79 4.06 6.90
CA GLN A 829 7.50 4.25 6.23
C GLN A 829 7.39 5.59 5.50
N TYR A 830 8.06 6.63 5.99
CA TYR A 830 8.04 7.96 5.37
C TYR A 830 9.00 8.05 4.18
N LEU A 831 10.17 7.39 4.28
CA LEU A 831 11.19 7.37 3.24
C LEU A 831 10.90 6.41 2.08
N ASP A 832 10.09 5.36 2.31
CA ASP A 832 9.64 4.43 1.26
C ASP A 832 8.46 5.00 0.44
N GLU A 833 7.66 5.91 1.00
CA GLU A 833 6.43 6.43 0.37
C GLU A 833 6.62 7.74 -0.43
N ASN A 834 7.69 8.52 -0.20
CA ASN A 834 7.94 9.77 -0.94
C ASN A 834 9.44 10.16 -1.00
N PRO A 835 9.97 10.67 -2.14
CA PRO A 835 9.47 10.60 -3.52
C PRO A 835 10.31 9.65 -4.41
N SER A 836 9.59 9.00 -5.33
CA SER A 836 10.10 8.04 -6.33
C SER A 836 10.32 8.65 -7.72
N SER A 837 10.17 9.97 -7.91
CA SER A 837 10.31 10.64 -9.20
C SER A 837 11.34 11.77 -9.19
N GLU A 838 12.14 11.86 -10.27
CA GLU A 838 13.00 13.03 -10.59
C GLU A 838 12.13 14.24 -11.05
N CYS A 839 10.94 14.44 -10.50
CA CYS A 839 10.01 15.50 -10.92
C CYS A 839 9.84 16.54 -9.81
N SER A 840 10.05 17.81 -10.16
CA SER A 840 9.78 18.94 -9.28
C SER A 840 8.29 18.99 -8.90
N SER A 841 7.99 19.33 -7.66
CA SER A 841 6.63 19.45 -7.14
C SER A 841 6.29 20.90 -6.82
N MET A 842 5.01 21.27 -6.84
CA MET A 842 4.56 22.59 -6.38
C MET A 842 3.81 22.43 -5.06
N GLN A 843 4.31 23.07 -4.01
CA GLN A 843 3.65 23.25 -2.72
C GLN A 843 3.52 24.75 -2.46
N ASP A 844 2.31 25.21 -2.14
CA ASP A 844 2.01 26.62 -1.79
C ASP A 844 2.49 27.68 -2.80
N GLY A 845 2.59 27.31 -4.09
CA GLY A 845 3.06 28.20 -5.16
C GLY A 845 4.58 28.30 -5.30
N ILE A 846 5.34 27.50 -4.52
CA ILE A 846 6.80 27.39 -4.57
C ILE A 846 7.18 26.09 -5.30
N LEU A 847 8.07 26.20 -6.27
CA LEU A 847 8.62 25.06 -7.00
C LEU A 847 9.72 24.41 -6.14
N SER A 848 9.52 23.16 -5.72
CA SER A 848 10.54 22.37 -5.03
C SER A 848 11.12 21.33 -5.97
N ASP A 849 12.44 21.30 -6.13
CA ASP A 849 13.14 20.24 -6.84
C ASP A 849 13.09 18.91 -6.06
N SER A 850 13.35 17.82 -6.79
CA SER A 850 13.40 16.46 -6.25
C SER A 850 14.65 16.24 -5.39
N HIS A 851 14.51 15.50 -4.28
CA HIS A 851 15.63 15.07 -3.42
C HIS A 851 16.71 14.29 -4.17
N SER A 852 16.33 13.46 -5.15
CA SER A 852 17.29 12.82 -6.05
C SER A 852 17.58 13.74 -7.22
N PHE A 853 18.85 14.01 -7.51
CA PHE A 853 19.27 14.84 -8.64
C PHE A 853 20.26 14.12 -9.55
N SER A 854 20.35 14.58 -10.80
CA SER A 854 21.41 14.15 -11.70
C SER A 854 21.79 15.16 -12.78
N LEU A 855 23.07 15.16 -13.19
CA LEU A 855 23.60 15.95 -14.30
C LEU A 855 24.44 15.08 -15.25
N ASN A 856 24.21 15.24 -16.56
CA ASN A 856 24.90 14.46 -17.59
C ASN A 856 25.99 15.29 -18.29
N ILE A 857 27.16 14.70 -18.47
CA ILE A 857 28.29 15.26 -19.21
C ILE A 857 28.80 14.23 -20.21
N ASP A 858 29.18 14.68 -21.41
CA ASP A 858 29.61 13.81 -22.51
C ASP A 858 31.10 14.08 -22.77
N THR A 859 31.89 13.01 -22.92
CA THR A 859 33.30 13.10 -23.36
C THR A 859 33.38 13.05 -24.89
N GLY A 860 34.30 13.83 -25.46
CA GLY A 860 34.70 13.75 -26.87
C GLY A 860 35.91 12.84 -27.02
N SER A 861 36.93 13.30 -27.75
CA SER A 861 38.24 12.63 -27.73
C SER A 861 38.91 12.72 -26.35
N ILE A 862 39.70 11.71 -26.01
CA ILE A 862 40.46 11.62 -24.77
C ILE A 862 41.92 11.91 -25.08
N ASN A 863 42.52 12.90 -24.39
CA ASN A 863 43.91 13.28 -24.59
C ASN A 863 44.62 13.46 -23.24
N HIS A 864 45.46 12.50 -22.89
CA HIS A 864 46.20 12.49 -21.62
C HIS A 864 47.21 13.66 -21.49
N ASN A 865 47.66 14.25 -22.60
CA ASN A 865 48.56 15.41 -22.55
C ASN A 865 47.78 16.71 -22.28
N GLU A 866 46.56 16.83 -22.79
CA GLU A 866 45.67 17.97 -22.49
C GLU A 866 45.06 17.85 -21.09
N ASN A 867 44.83 16.61 -20.63
CA ASN A 867 44.26 16.26 -19.33
C ASN A 867 43.07 17.16 -18.94
N LEU A 868 42.06 17.26 -19.79
CA LEU A 868 40.86 18.07 -19.49
C LEU A 868 40.15 17.58 -18.23
N GLY A 869 39.96 16.26 -18.12
CA GLY A 869 39.16 15.63 -17.08
C GLY A 869 37.69 16.03 -17.14
N ILE A 870 36.98 15.78 -16.04
CA ILE A 870 35.66 16.35 -15.76
C ILE A 870 35.73 16.98 -14.38
N TRP A 871 35.42 18.26 -14.27
CA TRP A 871 35.29 18.92 -12.97
C TRP A 871 33.87 18.76 -12.45
N VAL A 872 33.78 18.38 -11.19
CA VAL A 872 32.55 18.36 -10.39
C VAL A 872 32.68 19.45 -9.35
N LEU A 873 31.69 20.33 -9.26
CA LEU A 873 31.68 21.44 -8.31
C LEU A 873 30.29 21.59 -7.70
N PHE A 874 30.25 21.76 -6.39
CA PHE A 874 29.09 22.23 -5.64
C PHE A 874 29.41 23.60 -5.05
N LYS A 875 28.48 24.56 -5.14
CA LYS A 875 28.72 25.94 -4.72
C LYS A 875 27.46 26.60 -4.16
N ILE A 876 27.63 27.43 -3.13
CA ILE A 876 26.63 28.40 -2.66
C ILE A 876 27.28 29.78 -2.64
N SER A 877 26.67 30.75 -3.31
CA SER A 877 27.19 32.12 -3.43
C SER A 877 26.33 33.16 -2.73
N THR A 878 25.28 32.74 -2.02
CA THR A 878 24.33 33.61 -1.34
C THR A 878 24.53 33.55 0.18
N LEU A 879 24.04 34.59 0.87
CA LEU A 879 24.13 34.69 2.34
C LEU A 879 23.18 33.71 3.04
N GLU A 880 21.97 33.56 2.52
CA GLU A 880 20.90 32.73 3.11
C GLU A 880 20.91 31.28 2.60
N GLY A 881 21.72 30.98 1.57
CA GLY A 881 21.78 29.64 0.99
C GLY A 881 22.28 28.59 1.97
N TYR A 882 21.78 27.37 1.85
CA TYR A 882 22.21 26.22 2.63
C TYR A 882 22.00 24.93 1.84
N ALA A 883 22.70 23.87 2.21
CA ALA A 883 22.41 22.55 1.65
C ALA A 883 22.82 21.42 2.58
N LYS A 884 22.03 20.35 2.60
CA LYS A 884 22.35 19.10 3.27
C LYS A 884 22.22 17.94 2.28
N PHE A 885 23.33 17.36 1.88
CA PHE A 885 23.38 16.42 0.76
C PHE A 885 24.53 15.41 0.84
N GLY A 886 24.39 14.28 0.15
CA GLY A 886 25.34 13.19 0.21
C GLY A 886 25.13 12.14 -0.89
N ASN A 887 25.71 10.95 -0.69
CA ASN A 887 25.64 9.82 -1.63
C ASN A 887 26.04 10.20 -3.06
N LEU A 888 27.09 11.02 -3.19
CA LEU A 888 27.57 11.54 -4.47
C LEU A 888 28.25 10.45 -5.29
N GLU A 889 27.84 10.29 -6.54
CA GLU A 889 28.47 9.38 -7.48
C GLU A 889 28.57 9.98 -8.88
N VAL A 890 29.72 9.75 -9.54
CA VAL A 890 29.86 9.92 -10.99
C VAL A 890 30.11 8.57 -11.60
N ILE A 891 29.19 8.13 -12.45
CA ILE A 891 29.25 6.82 -13.09
C ILE A 891 29.21 6.93 -14.61
N GLU A 892 29.76 5.92 -15.27
CA GLU A 892 29.59 5.71 -16.72
C GLU A 892 28.14 5.32 -17.02
N ASP A 893 27.45 6.09 -17.87
CA ASP A 893 26.09 5.80 -18.32
C ASP A 893 26.10 5.00 -19.63
N GLY A 894 27.04 5.28 -20.54
CA GLY A 894 27.23 4.51 -21.77
C GLY A 894 27.72 5.34 -22.95
N PRO A 895 27.93 4.73 -24.13
CA PRO A 895 28.44 5.43 -25.30
C PRO A 895 27.46 6.49 -25.82
N VAL A 896 27.96 7.65 -26.25
CA VAL A 896 27.14 8.66 -26.92
C VAL A 896 27.00 8.34 -28.41
N ILE A 897 25.77 8.39 -28.90
CA ILE A 897 25.40 8.07 -30.29
C ILE A 897 24.48 9.15 -30.87
N GLY A 898 24.34 9.14 -32.20
CA GLY A 898 23.40 10.01 -32.91
C GLY A 898 23.65 11.51 -32.69
N GLU A 899 22.62 12.25 -32.29
CA GLU A 899 22.68 13.70 -32.07
C GLU A 899 23.67 14.08 -30.97
N ALA A 900 23.70 13.34 -29.85
CA ALA A 900 24.61 13.60 -28.74
C ALA A 900 26.07 13.52 -29.17
N LEU A 901 26.40 12.56 -30.04
CA LEU A 901 27.73 12.41 -30.62
C LEU A 901 28.10 13.61 -31.52
N ALA A 902 27.16 14.06 -32.37
CA ALA A 902 27.40 15.23 -33.21
C ALA A 902 27.58 16.51 -32.38
N ARG A 903 26.79 16.66 -31.31
CA ARG A 903 26.87 17.79 -30.38
C ARG A 903 28.21 17.82 -29.65
N VAL A 904 28.67 16.70 -29.08
CA VAL A 904 29.94 16.68 -28.33
C VAL A 904 31.13 16.97 -29.24
N LYS A 905 31.13 16.44 -30.48
CA LYS A 905 32.16 16.77 -31.49
C LYS A 905 32.18 18.26 -31.81
N ARG A 906 31.00 18.89 -31.96
CA ARG A 906 30.91 20.33 -32.21
C ARG A 906 31.39 21.15 -31.00
N GLN A 907 31.05 20.74 -29.78
CA GLN A 907 31.50 21.39 -28.55
C GLN A 907 33.02 21.31 -28.40
N GLU A 908 33.61 20.14 -28.65
CA GLU A 908 35.06 19.95 -28.63
C GLU A 908 35.75 20.85 -29.67
N THR A 909 35.29 20.87 -30.92
CA THR A 909 35.86 21.75 -31.96
C THR A 909 35.78 23.22 -31.58
N LYS A 910 34.63 23.65 -31.04
CA LYS A 910 34.44 25.04 -30.57
C LYS A 910 35.42 25.37 -29.43
N TRP A 911 35.59 24.46 -28.48
CA TRP A 911 36.53 24.62 -27.37
C TRP A 911 37.98 24.70 -27.87
N ARG A 912 38.40 23.80 -28.78
CA ARG A 912 39.75 23.84 -29.39
C ARG A 912 40.03 25.16 -30.11
N ASN A 913 39.06 25.68 -30.87
CA ASN A 913 39.18 26.98 -31.52
C ASN A 913 39.34 28.13 -30.52
N LYS A 914 38.57 28.11 -29.42
CA LYS A 914 38.69 29.11 -28.34
C LYS A 914 40.07 29.04 -27.68
N LEU A 915 40.57 27.83 -27.42
CA LEU A 915 41.90 27.62 -26.83
C LEU A 915 43.02 28.15 -27.73
N ALA A 916 42.94 27.90 -29.05
CA ALA A 916 43.93 28.40 -30.01
C ALA A 916 43.95 29.94 -30.10
N GLN A 917 42.77 30.56 -30.14
CA GLN A 917 42.65 32.03 -30.11
C GLN A 917 43.27 32.60 -28.82
N MET A 918 42.92 32.03 -27.68
CA MET A 918 43.40 32.47 -26.37
C MET A 918 44.91 32.29 -26.19
N THR A 919 45.48 31.21 -26.72
CA THR A 919 46.94 31.00 -26.72
C THR A 919 47.65 32.13 -27.47
N THR A 920 47.10 32.55 -28.61
CA THR A 920 47.64 33.66 -29.41
C THR A 920 47.53 35.00 -28.69
N GLU A 921 46.37 35.30 -28.10
CA GLU A 921 46.16 36.52 -27.31
C GLU A 921 47.09 36.57 -26.09
N THR A 922 47.21 35.45 -25.36
CA THR A 922 48.07 35.32 -24.19
C THR A 922 49.53 35.52 -24.54
N GLN A 923 50.02 34.93 -25.64
CA GLN A 923 51.40 35.09 -26.08
C GLN A 923 51.73 36.57 -26.35
N ALA A 924 50.79 37.31 -26.95
CA ALA A 924 50.97 38.74 -27.22
C ALA A 924 50.99 39.59 -25.93
N ILE A 925 50.18 39.24 -24.92
CA ILE A 925 50.17 39.92 -23.61
C ILE A 925 51.44 39.55 -22.83
N TYR A 926 51.81 38.27 -22.78
CA TYR A 926 53.03 37.77 -22.13
C TYR A 926 54.27 38.48 -22.65
N THR A 927 54.41 38.58 -23.97
CA THR A 927 55.57 39.26 -24.59
C THR A 927 55.65 40.73 -24.17
N ARG A 928 54.51 41.44 -24.16
CA ARG A 928 54.43 42.83 -23.69
C ARG A 928 54.73 42.96 -22.19
N ALA A 929 54.17 42.08 -21.37
CA ALA A 929 54.36 42.07 -19.92
C ALA A 929 55.81 41.79 -19.55
N LYS A 930 56.41 40.78 -20.19
CA LYS A 930 57.82 40.42 -20.02
C LYS A 930 58.74 41.56 -20.43
N GLN A 931 58.51 42.19 -21.59
CA GLN A 931 59.30 43.33 -22.02
C GLN A 931 59.18 44.53 -21.05
N ALA A 932 57.97 44.83 -20.58
CA ALA A 932 57.75 45.87 -19.59
C ALA A 932 58.51 45.57 -18.29
N LEU A 933 58.47 44.33 -17.81
CA LEU A 933 59.18 43.89 -16.61
C LEU A 933 60.70 43.88 -16.77
N ASP A 934 61.23 43.35 -17.88
CA ASP A 934 62.66 43.31 -18.18
C ASP A 934 63.26 44.74 -18.24
N ASN A 935 62.46 45.73 -18.64
CA ASN A 935 62.88 47.13 -18.64
C ASN A 935 63.06 47.72 -17.23
N LEU A 936 62.42 47.16 -16.18
CA LEU A 936 62.49 47.67 -14.81
C LEU A 936 63.80 47.27 -14.09
N PHE A 937 64.38 46.13 -14.44
CA PHE A 937 65.52 45.57 -13.70
C PHE A 937 66.86 45.91 -14.35
N ALA A 938 67.87 46.17 -13.54
CA ALA A 938 69.24 46.47 -13.99
C ALA A 938 70.02 45.22 -14.42
N ASN A 939 69.56 44.04 -14.02
CA ASN A 939 70.19 42.75 -14.34
C ASN A 939 69.19 41.64 -14.57
N ALA A 940 69.65 40.56 -15.20
CA ALA A 940 68.82 39.40 -15.57
C ALA A 940 68.33 38.57 -14.36
N GLN A 941 68.86 38.81 -13.17
CA GLN A 941 68.46 38.14 -11.92
C GLN A 941 67.34 38.88 -11.19
N ASP A 942 66.84 40.00 -11.73
CA ASP A 942 65.84 40.86 -11.10
C ASP A 942 66.22 41.29 -9.68
N SER A 943 67.51 41.49 -9.41
CA SER A 943 68.01 41.78 -8.04
C SER A 943 68.10 43.26 -7.72
N HIS A 944 68.17 44.12 -8.73
CA HIS A 944 68.25 45.57 -8.61
C HIS A 944 67.32 46.23 -9.63
N LEU A 945 66.63 47.30 -9.24
CA LEU A 945 65.91 48.16 -10.19
C LEU A 945 66.91 49.09 -10.88
N LYS A 946 66.63 49.50 -12.12
CA LYS A 946 67.35 50.63 -12.70
C LYS A 946 67.01 51.90 -11.91
N ILE A 947 67.99 52.81 -11.81
CA ILE A 947 67.89 53.99 -10.94
C ILE A 947 66.80 54.98 -11.39
N ASP A 948 66.53 55.03 -12.68
CA ASP A 948 65.51 55.85 -13.34
C ASP A 948 64.09 55.28 -13.26
N VAL A 949 63.93 54.01 -12.87
CA VAL A 949 62.61 53.37 -12.83
C VAL A 949 61.73 53.99 -11.76
N THR A 950 60.55 54.42 -12.15
CA THR A 950 59.56 55.10 -11.31
C THR A 950 58.49 54.14 -10.78
N PHE A 951 57.76 54.55 -9.73
CA PHE A 951 56.61 53.79 -9.22
C PHE A 951 55.57 53.52 -10.31
N ALA A 952 55.31 54.54 -11.14
CA ALA A 952 54.42 54.48 -12.27
C ALA A 952 54.79 53.32 -13.20
N GLU A 953 56.04 53.22 -13.65
CA GLU A 953 56.43 52.15 -14.59
C GLU A 953 56.20 50.74 -14.02
N ILE A 954 56.42 50.55 -12.72
CA ILE A 954 56.14 49.28 -12.03
C ILE A 954 54.62 49.01 -12.00
N ALA A 955 53.80 50.02 -11.67
CA ALA A 955 52.34 49.90 -11.67
C ALA A 955 51.76 49.66 -13.08
N ALA A 956 52.36 50.23 -14.12
CA ALA A 956 51.99 49.98 -15.51
C ALA A 956 52.29 48.53 -15.92
N ALA A 957 53.47 48.01 -15.55
CA ALA A 957 53.81 46.60 -15.76
C ALA A 957 52.83 45.66 -15.04
N ARG A 958 52.45 45.96 -13.79
CA ARG A 958 51.41 45.22 -13.05
C ARG A 958 50.09 45.14 -13.82
N LYS A 959 49.63 46.26 -14.39
CA LYS A 959 48.37 46.32 -15.14
C LYS A 959 48.39 45.46 -16.40
N ILE A 960 49.54 45.38 -17.08
CA ILE A 960 49.71 44.49 -18.24
C ILE A 960 49.64 43.01 -17.78
N VAL A 961 50.32 42.65 -16.69
CA VAL A 961 50.25 41.29 -16.12
C VAL A 961 48.82 40.92 -15.70
N GLN A 962 48.11 41.83 -15.05
CA GLN A 962 46.71 41.67 -14.65
C GLN A 962 45.73 41.52 -15.83
N SER A 963 46.13 41.89 -17.05
CA SER A 963 45.31 41.71 -18.26
C SER A 963 45.35 40.29 -18.85
N ILE A 964 46.19 39.39 -18.31
CA ILE A 964 46.25 37.99 -18.73
C ILE A 964 44.93 37.30 -18.37
N ARG A 965 44.18 36.88 -19.40
CA ARG A 965 42.90 36.19 -19.25
C ARG A 965 43.09 34.73 -18.84
N GLU A 966 42.07 34.16 -18.20
CA GLU A 966 42.02 32.74 -17.79
C GLU A 966 43.25 32.28 -16.98
N ALA A 967 43.82 33.18 -16.16
CA ALA A 967 44.79 32.84 -15.11
C ALA A 967 44.12 32.00 -14.00
N TYR A 968 42.82 32.21 -13.80
CA TYR A 968 41.96 31.40 -12.94
C TYR A 968 40.69 31.04 -13.71
N MET A 969 40.03 29.97 -13.30
CA MET A 969 38.78 29.52 -13.93
C MET A 969 37.63 30.49 -13.62
N SER A 970 36.82 30.83 -14.63
CA SER A 970 35.72 31.79 -14.46
C SER A 970 34.57 31.28 -13.60
N TRP A 971 34.39 29.95 -13.52
CA TRP A 971 33.36 29.31 -12.70
C TRP A 971 33.75 29.19 -11.22
N LEU A 972 35.05 29.22 -10.90
CA LEU A 972 35.57 29.32 -9.54
C LEU A 972 37.00 29.87 -9.56
N SER A 973 37.18 31.09 -9.06
CA SER A 973 38.44 31.86 -9.15
C SER A 973 39.61 31.28 -8.36
N VAL A 974 39.38 30.30 -7.47
CA VAL A 974 40.46 29.60 -6.75
C VAL A 974 41.13 28.52 -7.61
N VAL A 975 40.46 28.07 -8.68
CA VAL A 975 40.98 26.99 -9.52
C VAL A 975 41.92 27.56 -10.57
N PRO A 976 43.20 27.11 -10.62
CA PRO A 976 44.16 27.56 -11.62
C PRO A 976 43.67 27.33 -13.05
N GLY A 977 43.75 28.38 -13.88
CA GLY A 977 43.49 28.32 -15.32
C GLY A 977 44.72 27.90 -16.14
N VAL A 978 44.55 27.80 -17.46
CA VAL A 978 45.65 27.42 -18.38
C VAL A 978 46.83 28.40 -18.30
N ASN A 979 46.54 29.68 -18.06
CA ASN A 979 47.55 30.73 -18.00
C ASN A 979 48.07 31.00 -16.58
N HIS A 980 47.64 30.22 -15.58
CA HIS A 980 48.04 30.41 -14.19
C HIS A 980 49.56 30.42 -13.99
N PRO A 981 50.35 29.46 -14.53
CA PRO A 981 51.79 29.43 -14.28
C PRO A 981 52.50 30.70 -14.78
N ILE A 982 52.12 31.15 -15.98
CA ILE A 982 52.66 32.36 -16.62
C ILE A 982 52.26 33.61 -15.81
N PHE A 983 51.00 33.69 -15.38
CA PHE A 983 50.51 34.79 -14.58
C PHE A 983 51.24 34.88 -13.23
N THR A 984 51.44 33.75 -12.54
CA THR A 984 52.09 33.67 -11.24
C THR A 984 53.58 34.01 -11.34
N GLU A 985 54.27 33.54 -12.38
CA GLU A 985 55.66 33.91 -12.67
C GLU A 985 55.81 35.43 -12.81
N LEU A 986 55.02 36.05 -13.70
CA LEU A 986 55.11 37.49 -13.95
C LEU A 986 54.64 38.33 -12.75
N SER A 987 53.61 37.87 -12.03
CA SER A 987 53.14 38.54 -10.81
C SER A 987 54.20 38.52 -9.71
N GLY A 988 54.97 37.43 -9.59
CA GLY A 988 56.11 37.36 -8.68
C GLY A 988 57.20 38.38 -9.02
N ARG A 989 57.47 38.61 -10.31
CA ARG A 989 58.41 39.66 -10.77
C ARG A 989 57.89 41.06 -10.45
N VAL A 990 56.59 41.33 -10.63
CA VAL A 990 55.96 42.60 -10.22
C VAL A 990 56.12 42.83 -8.72
N GLN A 991 55.82 41.82 -7.90
CA GLN A 991 55.98 41.93 -6.44
C GLN A 991 57.42 42.20 -6.05
N ARG A 992 58.39 41.54 -6.70
CA ARG A 992 59.82 41.79 -6.49
C ARG A 992 60.22 43.22 -6.86
N ALA A 993 59.73 43.76 -7.98
CA ALA A 993 59.99 45.15 -8.36
C ALA A 993 59.48 46.13 -7.28
N PHE A 994 58.27 45.94 -6.77
CA PHE A 994 57.74 46.74 -5.66
C PHE A 994 58.56 46.59 -4.37
N GLN A 995 59.02 45.38 -4.03
CA GLN A 995 59.88 45.17 -2.87
C GLN A 995 61.23 45.91 -3.01
N LEU A 996 61.87 45.86 -4.18
CA LEU A 996 63.12 46.59 -4.42
C LEU A 996 62.92 48.11 -4.42
N TYR A 997 61.78 48.58 -4.91
CA TYR A 997 61.37 49.98 -4.82
C TYR A 997 61.26 50.43 -3.36
N ASP A 998 60.67 49.61 -2.50
CA ASP A 998 60.54 49.90 -1.06
C ASP A 998 61.90 49.84 -0.34
N VAL A 999 62.78 48.91 -0.73
CA VAL A 999 64.11 48.73 -0.11
C VAL A 999 65.08 49.88 -0.44
N ARG A 1000 65.05 50.42 -1.67
CA ARG A 1000 65.91 51.56 -2.03
C ARG A 1000 65.45 52.87 -1.40
N ASN A 1001 64.20 52.93 -0.98
CA ASN A 1001 63.56 54.13 -0.46
C ASN A 1001 63.92 54.34 1.02
N VAL A 1002 64.55 55.48 1.33
CA VAL A 1002 64.86 55.89 2.70
C VAL A 1002 63.63 56.46 3.42
N VAL A 1003 62.63 56.94 2.67
CA VAL A 1003 61.32 57.33 3.21
C VAL A 1003 60.57 56.10 3.67
N ARG A 1004 60.22 56.06 4.96
CA ARG A 1004 59.47 54.94 5.52
C ARG A 1004 58.01 55.03 5.10
N ASN A 1005 57.44 53.90 4.71
CA ASN A 1005 56.05 53.83 4.28
C ASN A 1005 55.71 54.86 3.16
N GLY A 1006 56.64 55.11 2.23
CA GLY A 1006 56.47 56.09 1.15
C GLY A 1006 55.39 55.75 0.11
N ARG A 1007 54.88 54.51 0.14
CA ARG A 1007 53.74 54.02 -0.67
C ARG A 1007 52.45 53.81 0.14
N PHE A 1008 52.45 54.22 1.40
CA PHE A 1008 51.26 54.19 2.28
C PHE A 1008 50.62 52.80 2.43
N LEU A 1009 51.42 51.72 2.31
CA LEU A 1009 50.97 50.33 2.49
C LEU A 1009 50.45 50.09 3.89
N ASN A 1010 51.03 50.75 4.89
CA ASN A 1010 50.65 50.67 6.30
C ASN A 1010 49.78 51.87 6.74
N GLY A 1011 49.00 52.43 5.82
CA GLY A 1011 48.22 53.65 6.05
C GLY A 1011 49.13 54.83 6.38
N LEU A 1012 48.86 55.52 7.48
CA LEU A 1012 49.60 56.70 7.96
C LEU A 1012 50.75 56.36 8.92
N SER A 1013 51.08 55.08 9.09
CA SER A 1013 52.20 54.65 9.94
C SER A 1013 53.52 55.26 9.46
N ASP A 1014 54.44 55.60 10.37
CA ASP A 1014 55.70 56.32 10.12
C ASP A 1014 55.56 57.79 9.65
N TRP A 1015 54.34 58.31 9.51
CA TRP A 1015 54.07 59.71 9.20
C TRP A 1015 53.44 60.43 10.40
N ILE A 1016 53.90 61.65 10.68
CA ILE A 1016 53.27 62.58 11.63
C ILE A 1016 52.24 63.39 10.84
N VAL A 1017 50.96 63.24 11.17
CA VAL A 1017 49.84 63.77 10.36
C VAL A 1017 48.83 64.53 11.20
N THR A 1018 48.12 65.48 10.58
CA THR A 1018 46.91 66.10 11.16
C THR A 1018 45.68 65.20 10.96
N SER A 1019 44.55 65.53 11.62
CA SER A 1019 43.33 64.68 11.63
C SER A 1019 42.67 64.47 10.26
N ASP A 1020 42.92 65.37 9.32
CA ASP A 1020 42.15 65.47 8.07
C ASP A 1020 42.85 64.73 6.90
N VAL A 1021 43.96 64.05 7.20
CA VAL A 1021 44.74 63.22 6.29
C VAL A 1021 44.23 61.77 6.37
N ASN A 1022 43.98 61.15 5.22
CA ASN A 1022 43.67 59.72 5.16
C ASN A 1022 44.37 59.04 3.98
N VAL A 1023 44.33 57.71 3.97
CA VAL A 1023 44.82 56.89 2.85
C VAL A 1023 43.63 56.16 2.25
N GLN A 1024 43.50 56.21 0.93
CA GLN A 1024 42.44 55.55 0.17
C GLN A 1024 43.05 54.64 -0.89
N GLU A 1025 42.36 53.55 -1.23
CA GLU A 1025 42.79 52.68 -2.31
C GLU A 1025 42.24 53.19 -3.65
N GLU A 1026 43.12 53.52 -4.60
CA GLU A 1026 42.78 53.91 -5.97
C GLU A 1026 43.59 53.07 -6.97
N ASN A 1027 42.91 52.40 -7.92
CA ASN A 1027 43.55 51.57 -8.96
C ASN A 1027 44.53 50.48 -8.44
N GLY A 1028 44.28 49.94 -7.24
CA GLY A 1028 45.12 48.94 -6.58
C GLY A 1028 46.40 49.52 -5.95
N ASN A 1029 46.41 50.83 -5.67
CA ASN A 1029 47.48 51.54 -4.96
C ASN A 1029 46.88 52.31 -3.77
N ASN A 1030 47.66 52.45 -2.69
CA ASN A 1030 47.28 53.28 -1.55
C ASN A 1030 47.75 54.71 -1.80
N VAL A 1031 46.82 55.65 -1.74
CA VAL A 1031 47.03 57.06 -2.05
C VAL A 1031 46.80 57.88 -0.79
N LEU A 1032 47.77 58.70 -0.42
CA LEU A 1032 47.65 59.69 0.63
C LEU A 1032 46.79 60.86 0.13
N VAL A 1033 45.76 61.22 0.91
CA VAL A 1033 44.78 62.25 0.55
C VAL A 1033 44.85 63.39 1.56
N LEU A 1034 45.23 64.58 1.08
CA LEU A 1034 45.12 65.85 1.80
C LEU A 1034 43.92 66.60 1.20
N ASN A 1035 42.83 66.70 1.97
CA ASN A 1035 41.58 67.34 1.52
C ASN A 1035 41.44 68.81 1.91
N ASN A 1036 42.39 69.35 2.69
CA ASN A 1036 42.33 70.69 3.23
C ASN A 1036 43.74 71.26 3.42
N TRP A 1037 43.88 72.58 3.37
CA TRP A 1037 45.17 73.27 3.29
C TRP A 1037 45.90 73.32 4.63
N ASP A 1038 45.18 73.16 5.74
CA ASP A 1038 45.73 73.01 7.09
C ASP A 1038 46.20 71.58 7.39
N ALA A 1039 46.08 70.67 6.41
CA ALA A 1039 46.61 69.32 6.52
C ALA A 1039 48.13 69.30 6.35
N GLN A 1040 48.84 68.71 7.33
CA GLN A 1040 50.29 68.56 7.29
C GLN A 1040 50.67 67.10 7.50
N VAL A 1041 51.60 66.63 6.67
CA VAL A 1041 52.15 65.26 6.73
C VAL A 1041 53.67 65.36 6.75
N LEU A 1042 54.28 64.81 7.79
CA LEU A 1042 55.65 65.12 8.19
C LEU A 1042 56.40 63.81 8.48
N GLN A 1043 57.61 63.65 7.95
CA GLN A 1043 58.49 62.54 8.31
C GLN A 1043 59.94 63.00 8.47
N ASN A 1044 60.57 62.55 9.56
CA ASN A 1044 61.99 62.81 9.81
C ASN A 1044 62.81 61.60 9.35
N VAL A 1045 63.78 61.85 8.49
CA VAL A 1045 64.61 60.84 7.82
C VAL A 1045 66.07 61.10 8.15
N LYS A 1046 66.85 60.03 8.35
CA LYS A 1046 68.29 60.11 8.59
C LYS A 1046 69.06 59.82 7.31
N LEU A 1047 69.86 60.75 6.83
CA LEU A 1047 70.68 60.66 5.62
C LEU A 1047 72.17 60.74 5.94
N TYR A 1048 73.02 60.31 4.99
CA TYR A 1048 74.45 60.63 5.00
C TYR A 1048 74.68 62.05 4.51
N GLN A 1049 75.42 62.84 5.30
CA GLN A 1049 75.88 64.19 4.96
C GLN A 1049 76.75 64.18 3.69
N ASP A 1050 76.70 65.25 2.91
CA ASP A 1050 77.49 65.48 1.67
C ASP A 1050 77.27 64.45 0.55
N ARG A 1051 76.15 63.72 0.56
CA ARG A 1051 75.78 62.74 -0.49
C ARG A 1051 74.57 63.23 -1.28
N GLY A 1052 74.56 62.98 -2.58
CA GLY A 1052 73.40 63.29 -3.43
C GLY A 1052 72.27 62.28 -3.27
N TYR A 1053 71.05 62.78 -3.06
CA TYR A 1053 69.82 62.00 -3.04
C TYR A 1053 68.86 62.51 -4.12
N ILE A 1054 68.02 61.62 -4.64
CA ILE A 1054 66.90 61.98 -5.52
C ILE A 1054 65.62 61.83 -4.71
N LEU A 1055 64.91 62.94 -4.51
CA LEU A 1055 63.53 62.94 -4.04
C LEU A 1055 62.61 62.82 -5.25
N ARG A 1056 61.95 61.67 -5.40
CA ARG A 1056 60.98 61.41 -6.46
C ARG A 1056 59.59 61.26 -5.86
N VAL A 1057 58.64 62.04 -6.38
CA VAL A 1057 57.25 62.02 -5.91
C VAL A 1057 56.29 61.83 -7.07
N THR A 1058 55.39 60.86 -6.95
CA THR A 1058 54.26 60.64 -7.86
C THR A 1058 52.98 61.12 -7.19
N ALA A 1059 52.41 62.22 -7.70
CA ALA A 1059 51.26 62.88 -7.09
C ALA A 1059 50.33 63.52 -8.12
N ARG A 1060 49.12 63.86 -7.69
CA ARG A 1060 48.07 64.50 -8.49
C ARG A 1060 47.42 65.62 -7.67
N LYS A 1061 47.33 66.80 -8.28
CA LYS A 1061 46.60 67.94 -7.71
C LYS A 1061 45.20 68.03 -8.31
N ILE A 1062 44.18 68.22 -7.46
CA ILE A 1062 42.78 68.43 -7.87
C ILE A 1062 42.29 69.75 -7.27
N GLY A 1063 41.80 70.64 -8.12
CA GLY A 1063 41.32 71.98 -7.73
C GLY A 1063 42.32 73.09 -8.05
N ILE A 1064 42.06 74.28 -7.51
CA ILE A 1064 42.98 75.43 -7.57
C ILE A 1064 44.19 75.20 -6.62
N GLY A 1065 45.13 76.13 -6.52
CA GLY A 1065 46.32 75.98 -5.67
C GLY A 1065 47.41 75.04 -6.15
N GLU A 1066 48.34 74.76 -5.23
CA GLU A 1066 49.51 73.91 -5.42
C GLU A 1066 49.64 72.90 -4.27
N GLY A 1067 49.91 71.64 -4.60
CA GLY A 1067 50.42 70.65 -3.65
C GLY A 1067 51.94 70.77 -3.60
N TYR A 1068 52.54 70.62 -2.43
CA TYR A 1068 53.99 70.72 -2.28
C TYR A 1068 54.57 69.61 -1.41
N ILE A 1069 55.81 69.24 -1.75
CA ILE A 1069 56.66 68.38 -0.92
C ILE A 1069 57.94 69.15 -0.68
N THR A 1070 58.18 69.49 0.58
CA THR A 1070 59.35 70.24 1.02
C THR A 1070 60.30 69.30 1.75
N ILE A 1071 61.59 69.36 1.43
CA ILE A 1071 62.65 68.64 2.14
C ILE A 1071 63.61 69.66 2.74
N THR A 1072 63.86 69.58 4.05
CA THR A 1072 64.65 70.58 4.80
C THR A 1072 65.62 69.92 5.76
N ASP A 1073 66.87 70.36 5.83
CA ASP A 1073 67.85 69.89 6.80
C ASP A 1073 67.90 70.75 8.10
N GLU A 1074 68.69 70.33 9.11
CA GLU A 1074 68.78 71.06 10.39
C GLU A 1074 69.46 72.45 10.28
N GLU A 1075 70.20 72.74 9.19
CA GLU A 1075 70.81 74.05 8.92
C GLU A 1075 69.87 75.00 8.15
N GLY A 1076 68.71 74.51 7.73
CA GLY A 1076 67.67 75.29 7.06
C GLY A 1076 67.83 75.33 5.54
N HIS A 1077 68.63 74.44 4.94
CA HIS A 1077 68.60 74.23 3.49
C HIS A 1077 67.32 73.49 3.12
N THR A 1078 66.53 74.13 2.27
CA THR A 1078 65.20 73.66 1.87
C THR A 1078 65.09 73.60 0.35
N ASP A 1079 64.64 72.45 -0.16
CA ASP A 1079 64.21 72.25 -1.54
C ASP A 1079 62.74 71.82 -1.59
N GLN A 1080 62.03 72.12 -2.68
CA GLN A 1080 60.59 71.90 -2.77
C GLN A 1080 60.13 71.45 -4.16
N LEU A 1081 59.35 70.37 -4.21
CA LEU A 1081 58.54 69.98 -5.37
C LEU A 1081 57.15 70.61 -5.26
N ARG A 1082 56.65 71.18 -6.36
CA ARG A 1082 55.31 71.77 -6.46
C ARG A 1082 54.49 71.06 -7.52
N PHE A 1083 53.19 70.90 -7.31
CA PHE A 1083 52.25 70.22 -8.21
C PHE A 1083 51.01 71.09 -8.41
N THR A 1084 50.72 71.45 -9.66
CA THR A 1084 49.55 72.27 -10.00
C THR A 1084 48.59 71.52 -10.93
N ALA A 1085 47.31 71.91 -10.94
CA ALA A 1085 46.29 71.24 -11.74
C ALA A 1085 46.37 71.50 -13.25
N CYS A 1086 47.18 72.48 -13.70
CA CYS A 1086 47.31 72.90 -15.11
C CYS A 1086 48.60 72.42 -15.78
N GLU A 1087 49.32 71.47 -15.19
CA GLU A 1087 50.53 70.93 -15.81
C GLU A 1087 50.18 70.06 -17.03
N GLU A 1088 50.74 70.43 -18.19
CA GLU A 1088 50.60 69.64 -19.41
C GLU A 1088 51.25 68.27 -19.18
N ILE A 1089 50.44 67.22 -19.27
CA ILE A 1089 50.90 65.83 -19.20
C ILE A 1089 51.67 65.57 -20.51
N ASP A 1090 53.00 65.66 -20.45
CA ASP A 1090 53.86 65.31 -21.58
C ASP A 1090 53.63 63.85 -21.98
N ALA A 1091 53.69 63.55 -23.28
CA ALA A 1091 53.31 62.23 -23.81
C ALA A 1091 54.21 61.09 -23.30
N SER A 1092 55.34 61.41 -22.68
CA SER A 1092 56.27 60.50 -21.98
C SER A 1092 55.88 60.19 -20.53
N ASN A 1093 55.00 60.98 -19.90
CA ASN A 1093 54.60 60.86 -18.48
C ASN A 1093 53.11 60.49 -18.31
N ALA A 1094 52.42 60.11 -19.39
CA ALA A 1094 50.99 59.81 -19.35
C ALA A 1094 50.69 58.47 -18.64
N PHE A 1095 50.49 58.52 -17.32
CA PHE A 1095 49.74 57.47 -16.64
C PHE A 1095 48.26 57.54 -17.03
N ILE A 1096 47.62 56.38 -17.15
CA ILE A 1096 46.18 56.27 -17.44
C ILE A 1096 45.31 56.81 -16.28
N SER A 1097 45.90 57.27 -15.16
CA SER A 1097 45.20 57.73 -13.93
C SER A 1097 45.40 59.22 -13.57
N GLY A 1098 46.14 60.00 -14.36
CA GLY A 1098 46.29 61.46 -14.13
C GLY A 1098 47.25 61.87 -13.01
N TYR A 1099 48.17 61.00 -12.59
CA TYR A 1099 49.28 61.30 -11.67
C TYR A 1099 50.55 61.70 -12.45
N ILE A 1100 51.35 62.58 -11.86
CA ILE A 1100 52.61 63.09 -12.44
C ILE A 1100 53.75 62.74 -11.50
N THR A 1101 54.89 62.32 -12.06
CA THR A 1101 56.13 62.10 -11.30
C THR A 1101 57.06 63.29 -11.47
N LYS A 1102 57.55 63.85 -10.36
CA LYS A 1102 58.59 64.88 -10.34
C LYS A 1102 59.77 64.46 -9.49
N GLU A 1103 60.93 64.99 -9.82
CA GLU A 1103 62.21 64.67 -9.18
C GLU A 1103 62.96 65.95 -8.85
N LEU A 1104 63.64 65.96 -7.71
CA LEU A 1104 64.69 66.93 -7.41
C LEU A 1104 65.90 66.22 -6.80
N GLU A 1105 67.08 66.78 -7.04
CA GLU A 1105 68.32 66.35 -6.41
C GLU A 1105 68.50 67.15 -5.11
N PHE A 1106 68.83 66.46 -4.02
CA PHE A 1106 68.99 67.06 -2.69
C PHE A 1106 70.31 66.60 -2.06
N PHE A 1107 71.07 67.56 -1.54
CA PHE A 1107 72.38 67.34 -0.90
C PHE A 1107 72.30 67.86 0.55
N PRO A 1108 72.13 66.98 1.55
CA PRO A 1108 71.96 67.41 2.93
C PRO A 1108 73.29 67.84 3.55
N ASP A 1109 73.31 69.00 4.20
CA ASP A 1109 74.46 69.45 5.00
C ASP A 1109 74.47 68.81 6.40
N THR A 1110 73.38 68.14 6.80
CA THR A 1110 73.27 67.46 8.11
C THR A 1110 72.65 66.07 7.99
N GLU A 1111 72.88 65.21 8.99
CA GLU A 1111 72.38 63.83 8.96
C GLU A 1111 70.86 63.70 9.10
N LYS A 1112 70.16 64.75 9.54
CA LYS A 1112 68.71 64.70 9.80
C LYS A 1112 67.98 65.65 8.90
N VAL A 1113 67.00 65.08 8.20
CA VAL A 1113 66.23 65.77 7.19
C VAL A 1113 64.76 65.59 7.48
N HIS A 1114 64.01 66.65 7.28
CA HIS A 1114 62.60 66.72 7.50
C HIS A 1114 61.88 66.83 6.15
N ILE A 1115 60.93 65.93 5.89
CA ILE A 1115 60.06 65.95 4.71
C ILE A 1115 58.66 66.37 5.16
N GLU A 1116 58.14 67.43 4.54
CA GLU A 1116 56.79 67.93 4.72
C GLU A 1116 56.01 67.79 3.41
N ILE A 1117 54.81 67.21 3.48
CA ILE A 1117 53.83 67.18 2.40
C ILE A 1117 52.68 68.06 2.84
N GLY A 1118 52.34 69.04 2.01
CA GLY A 1118 51.26 70.00 2.27
C GLY A 1118 50.60 70.45 0.98
N GLU A 1119 49.56 71.26 1.13
CA GLU A 1119 48.79 71.79 0.01
C GLU A 1119 48.28 73.19 0.33
N THR A 1120 48.07 74.06 -0.66
CA THR A 1120 47.68 75.45 -0.42
C THR A 1120 46.17 75.72 -0.50
N GLU A 1121 45.43 74.91 -1.27
CA GLU A 1121 43.97 74.94 -1.41
C GLU A 1121 43.52 73.79 -2.34
N GLY A 1122 42.43 73.09 -2.04
CA GLY A 1122 41.90 71.99 -2.87
C GLY A 1122 42.27 70.61 -2.33
N ILE A 1123 42.51 69.62 -3.20
CA ILE A 1123 42.86 68.25 -2.79
C ILE A 1123 44.20 67.85 -3.40
N PHE A 1124 45.10 67.32 -2.58
CA PHE A 1124 46.39 66.79 -3.03
C PHE A 1124 46.48 65.29 -2.75
N LEU A 1125 46.75 64.51 -3.80
CA LEU A 1125 46.81 63.06 -3.79
C LEU A 1125 48.24 62.61 -4.04
N VAL A 1126 48.87 61.89 -3.12
CA VAL A 1126 50.24 61.38 -3.28
C VAL A 1126 50.21 59.86 -3.34
N GLU A 1127 50.64 59.29 -4.46
CA GLU A 1127 50.62 57.84 -4.70
C GLU A 1127 51.94 57.18 -4.26
N SER A 1128 53.05 57.90 -4.41
CA SER A 1128 54.36 57.46 -3.92
C SER A 1128 55.27 58.64 -3.64
N ILE A 1129 56.05 58.54 -2.56
CA ILE A 1129 57.18 59.40 -2.26
C ILE A 1129 58.40 58.53 -1.97
N GLU A 1130 59.49 58.76 -2.70
CA GLU A 1130 60.75 58.07 -2.47
C GLU A 1130 61.95 59.02 -2.41
N LEU A 1131 62.91 58.67 -1.56
CA LEU A 1131 64.19 59.34 -1.43
C LEU A 1131 65.28 58.29 -1.45
N PHE A 1132 66.23 58.37 -2.37
CA PHE A 1132 67.29 57.36 -2.52
C PHE A 1132 68.60 57.99 -2.99
N LEU A 1133 69.72 57.32 -2.75
CA LEU A 1133 71.07 57.79 -3.13
C LEU A 1133 71.27 57.79 -4.65
N MET A 1134 71.94 58.82 -5.17
CA MET A 1134 72.29 58.93 -6.60
C MET A 1134 73.34 57.90 -7.06
N GLU A 1135 74.13 57.37 -6.13
CA GLU A 1135 75.17 56.36 -6.40
C GLU A 1135 75.04 55.18 -5.42
N GLU A 1136 75.11 53.95 -5.94
CA GLU A 1136 75.15 52.74 -5.10
C GLU A 1136 76.40 52.76 -4.21
N LEU A 1137 76.20 52.61 -2.89
CA LEU A 1137 77.28 52.38 -1.95
C LEU A 1137 77.78 50.93 -2.12
N CYS A 1138 79.04 50.76 -2.52
CA CYS A 1138 79.72 49.46 -2.49
C CYS A 1138 79.91 48.94 -1.06
#